data_AF-A0A2E2AT77-F1
#
_entry.id   AF-A0A2E2AT77-F1
#
_cell.length_a   1.000
_cell.length_b   1.000
_cell.length_c   1.000
_cell.angle_alpha   90.00
_cell.angle_beta   90.00
_cell.angle_gamma   90.00
#
_symmetry.space_group_name_H-M   'P 1'
#
loop_
_entity.id
_entity.type
_entity.pdbx_description
1 polymer ?
#
loop_
_entity_poly.entity_id
_entity_poly.type
_entity_poly.pdbx_seq_one_letter_code
_entity_poly.pdbx_strand_id
1 'polypeptide(L)'
;MSTLSGVLFNRFVVRNLSVLSLLVLLVLPVMAQSPEESGSSAATEQGSDLVDPGEERKSFNEPVVQRIAVQSGFSAYIPRRWGIISCEVWNPTDQSHKLTIRANWKTEDLTTNAIQFTRNFTVPPKTVRVVSYPIRIPDHELSQKRLKLGNLELNSRITRIVDGREVAVLSPLKTPLDLAQLTTDFNKPALGFMAPDPKDLLESYLRLTNVGVDVEMIDSESLRMIKAIKSEQESGISVFVPQGTEIPATSTALDALDQLVLADKRVIYDVALMATIRQWVANGGRLWIMLDETGVELPQRLFGDFISLSGLGTEHLSSVEIVSKHSGQEPLVFDYDKPVRNAMVYAEDVEVYHEVNGMPSSFWKKYGNGEILFTTLEARGLTRPKPFSTAYELLPLLPLQDLALRFFSPTEKAMTDVSVTNAELEAMTPESGDESDAAQDMRLAMETYKGTSRVDEMREYLVSKVGFEIVAREHIAVVFGLFFILLCGTGVVLHRKGRLELMLVVAPVLVLFVCSYLYFVGSAKRHTLENLLASIQFVNAENQTRELPVRGFGAVYSEESVDANIQVSNGTIFWPDIEELTGQNIRMVWDDLESWHWEGLTIPGGTVRTFPFEKTVSSDNPVFATVSFGEAGLEGSYELGPLTNPEHGLLVSPTGERVAVQFVDGNLIVGSQELADSQFDTTTSIVNEETESRINFINALLKRQNADVRKYPQVPSLFVWSDPLDLGIEFPGEQKIIGSALTVLPLKISKTSPGQKFFVPSILTSLYPSNAINGIGASYAYDFTKDQWNDEKINRSHQMWLKVKVPSMVMPATITKAIVTVDIQAGERVINSVGRVLGDQGVYVPQILDTRKSPNGQEEFIFDNPEHLVIDENGLIFLGINIGLEPIPGETEIAQAEREKDYFWKINDVDVSLEGTVNANP
;
A
#
# COMPACT_ATOMS: atom_id res chain seq x y z
N MET A 1 15.16 29.78 37.96
CA MET A 1 15.38 29.91 39.42
C MET A 1 16.05 28.63 39.90
N SER A 2 17.09 28.80 40.71
CA SER A 2 18.12 27.85 41.06
C SER A 2 17.80 26.99 42.31
N THR A 3 18.45 25.82 42.38
CA THR A 3 19.12 25.19 43.55
C THR A 3 18.31 24.58 44.71
N LEU A 4 18.58 23.29 44.99
CA LEU A 4 19.13 22.67 46.24
C LEU A 4 18.77 21.15 46.23
N SER A 5 19.62 20.16 45.91
CA SER A 5 20.87 19.62 46.50
C SER A 5 20.74 18.79 47.79
N GLY A 6 21.31 17.57 47.80
CA GLY A 6 21.82 16.87 49.02
C GLY A 6 21.19 15.50 49.33
N VAL A 7 21.72 14.36 48.89
CA VAL A 7 22.78 13.54 49.54
C VAL A 7 22.38 12.96 50.90
N LEU A 8 22.22 11.63 50.96
CA LEU A 8 22.48 10.81 52.15
C LEU A 8 23.15 9.50 51.73
N PHE A 9 24.39 9.35 52.19
CA PHE A 9 25.30 8.24 51.95
C PHE A 9 25.51 7.48 53.27
N ASN A 10 25.78 6.16 53.16
CA ASN A 10 26.61 5.35 54.08
C ASN A 10 25.94 4.84 55.40
N ARG A 11 26.09 3.60 55.91
CA ARG A 11 27.17 2.57 55.94
C ARG A 11 26.58 1.17 56.29
N PHE A 12 27.01 0.08 55.63
CA PHE A 12 27.99 -0.93 56.08
C PHE A 12 27.77 -1.63 57.44
N VAL A 13 27.58 -2.96 57.43
CA VAL A 13 28.30 -3.92 58.32
C VAL A 13 28.55 -5.24 57.57
N VAL A 14 29.80 -5.67 57.63
CA VAL A 14 30.42 -6.93 57.16
C VAL A 14 30.61 -7.88 58.36
N ARG A 15 30.45 -9.20 58.19
CA ARG A 15 31.38 -10.24 58.73
C ARG A 15 31.05 -11.69 58.32
N ASN A 16 31.70 -12.15 57.24
CA ASN A 16 32.78 -13.15 57.17
C ASN A 16 32.92 -14.38 58.13
N LEU A 17 33.48 -15.43 57.50
CA LEU A 17 34.14 -16.71 57.92
C LEU A 17 33.22 -17.94 58.05
N SER A 18 33.54 -19.14 57.54
CA SER A 18 34.82 -19.76 57.09
C SER A 18 34.55 -21.11 56.37
N VAL A 19 35.10 -21.41 55.18
CA VAL A 19 36.37 -22.15 54.87
C VAL A 19 36.37 -23.66 55.23
N LEU A 20 36.45 -24.57 54.22
CA LEU A 20 37.59 -25.48 53.91
C LEU A 20 37.27 -26.56 52.84
N SER A 21 38.26 -26.88 51.98
CA SER A 21 38.42 -27.99 51.00
C SER A 21 38.07 -27.62 49.54
N LEU A 22 38.96 -27.10 48.66
CA LEU A 22 40.35 -27.41 48.25
C LEU A 22 40.51 -28.58 47.24
N LEU A 23 40.24 -28.28 45.95
CA LEU A 23 41.20 -28.25 44.82
C LEU A 23 42.28 -29.34 44.74
N VAL A 24 42.21 -30.26 43.74
CA VAL A 24 43.35 -30.74 42.92
C VAL A 24 42.86 -31.35 41.57
N LEU A 25 43.61 -31.03 40.49
CA LEU A 25 43.76 -31.64 39.15
C LEU A 25 42.73 -31.29 38.06
N LEU A 26 43.08 -31.14 36.77
CA LEU A 26 44.23 -30.60 36.03
C LEU A 26 43.83 -30.72 34.54
N VAL A 27 44.08 -29.66 33.79
CA VAL A 27 44.07 -29.47 32.32
C VAL A 27 44.37 -30.73 31.48
N LEU A 28 43.60 -30.95 30.39
CA LEU A 28 44.10 -31.40 29.07
C LEU A 28 43.09 -31.09 27.93
N PRO A 29 43.55 -30.68 26.73
CA PRO A 29 42.71 -30.31 25.58
C PRO A 29 42.52 -31.48 24.60
N VAL A 30 41.39 -31.52 23.88
CA VAL A 30 41.15 -32.51 22.81
C VAL A 30 41.55 -31.92 21.46
N MET A 31 42.61 -32.48 20.88
CA MET A 31 43.05 -32.28 19.49
C MET A 31 42.22 -33.16 18.55
N ALA A 32 41.72 -32.57 17.47
CA ALA A 32 41.22 -33.29 16.31
C ALA A 32 42.40 -33.76 15.43
N GLN A 33 42.39 -35.02 15.01
CA GLN A 33 43.27 -35.54 13.97
C GLN A 33 42.44 -36.11 12.82
N SER A 34 42.83 -35.72 11.61
CA SER A 34 42.40 -36.18 10.30
C SER A 34 42.81 -37.63 10.01
N PRO A 35 42.15 -38.31 9.05
CA PRO A 35 42.71 -39.50 8.41
C PRO A 35 42.98 -39.27 6.92
N GLU A 36 44.23 -39.47 6.48
CA GLU A 36 44.56 -39.80 5.09
C GLU A 36 45.42 -41.09 5.03
N GLU A 37 44.92 -42.00 4.19
CA GLU A 37 45.58 -42.98 3.29
C GLU A 37 46.59 -44.04 3.78
N SER A 38 46.28 -45.30 3.51
CA SER A 38 47.06 -46.15 2.56
C SER A 38 46.37 -47.50 2.31
N GLY A 39 46.28 -47.90 1.03
CA GLY A 39 45.38 -48.96 0.54
C GLY A 39 45.97 -50.35 0.34
N SER A 40 45.19 -51.25 -0.29
CA SER A 40 45.65 -52.27 -1.27
C SER A 40 44.52 -53.20 -1.74
N SER A 41 44.28 -53.16 -3.05
CA SER A 41 43.87 -54.16 -4.04
C SER A 41 42.94 -55.37 -3.74
N ALA A 42 41.83 -55.38 -4.51
CA ALA A 42 41.24 -56.44 -5.35
C ALA A 42 41.07 -57.89 -4.82
N ALA A 43 39.80 -58.29 -4.63
CA ALA A 43 39.33 -59.63 -4.95
C ALA A 43 37.83 -59.63 -5.33
N THR A 44 37.52 -60.53 -6.25
CA THR A 44 36.39 -60.67 -7.17
C THR A 44 35.02 -60.95 -6.51
N GLU A 45 33.97 -60.62 -7.26
CA GLU A 45 32.55 -61.00 -7.11
C GLU A 45 32.28 -62.35 -6.42
N GLN A 46 31.29 -62.35 -5.52
CA GLN A 46 30.29 -63.43 -5.43
C GLN A 46 29.03 -62.89 -4.75
N GLY A 47 27.90 -63.01 -5.45
CA GLY A 47 26.60 -62.56 -4.98
C GLY A 47 26.21 -63.21 -3.66
N SER A 48 25.78 -62.37 -2.72
CA SER A 48 24.94 -62.79 -1.60
C SER A 48 23.63 -62.06 -1.75
N ASP A 49 22.58 -62.80 -2.07
CA ASP A 49 21.19 -62.36 -1.98
C ASP A 49 20.99 -61.63 -0.64
N LEU A 50 20.75 -60.32 -0.72
CA LEU A 50 20.24 -59.56 0.41
C LEU A 50 18.85 -60.12 0.70
N VAL A 51 18.78 -60.98 1.71
CA VAL A 51 17.52 -61.39 2.32
C VAL A 51 16.86 -60.12 2.83
N ASP A 52 15.75 -59.75 2.18
CA ASP A 52 14.81 -58.74 2.62
C ASP A 52 14.45 -59.00 4.09
N PRO A 53 14.80 -58.12 5.04
CA PRO A 53 14.35 -58.26 6.41
C PRO A 53 12.84 -58.00 6.39
N GLY A 54 12.07 -59.09 6.31
CA GLY A 54 10.64 -59.08 6.02
C GLY A 54 9.87 -57.93 6.67
N GLU A 55 8.94 -57.38 5.90
CA GLU A 55 7.99 -56.35 6.32
C GLU A 55 7.16 -56.80 7.54
N GLU A 56 7.66 -56.59 8.76
CA GLU A 56 6.79 -56.23 9.87
C GLU A 56 6.50 -54.73 9.80
N ARG A 57 5.78 -54.31 8.75
CA ARG A 57 5.08 -53.02 8.78
C ARG A 57 4.02 -53.13 9.85
N LYS A 58 4.29 -52.62 11.06
CA LYS A 58 3.25 -52.40 12.08
C LYS A 58 2.09 -51.67 11.39
N SER A 59 0.95 -52.33 11.26
CA SER A 59 -0.23 -51.70 10.68
C SER A 59 -0.63 -50.55 11.58
N PHE A 60 -0.54 -49.32 11.06
CA PHE A 60 -1.06 -48.16 11.76
C PHE A 60 -2.59 -48.21 11.69
N ASN A 61 -3.24 -48.33 12.86
CA ASN A 61 -4.70 -48.40 12.97
C ASN A 61 -5.34 -47.03 13.24
N GLU A 62 -4.56 -45.96 13.11
CA GLU A 62 -4.97 -44.57 13.36
C GLU A 62 -4.22 -43.60 12.45
N PRO A 63 -4.77 -42.41 12.18
CA PRO A 63 -4.05 -41.36 11.47
C PRO A 63 -2.76 -40.98 12.22
N VAL A 64 -1.73 -40.58 11.48
CA VAL A 64 -0.43 -40.17 12.02
C VAL A 64 0.03 -38.85 11.39
N VAL A 65 0.65 -38.01 12.20
CA VAL A 65 1.23 -36.72 11.77
C VAL A 65 2.62 -36.96 11.22
N GLN A 66 2.82 -36.72 9.93
CA GLN A 66 4.15 -36.82 9.31
C GLN A 66 4.96 -35.55 9.56
N ARG A 67 4.33 -34.39 9.41
CA ARG A 67 4.93 -33.07 9.65
C ARG A 67 3.87 -32.10 10.18
N ILE A 68 4.27 -31.11 10.96
CA ILE A 68 3.37 -30.08 11.51
C ILE A 68 4.11 -28.76 11.66
N ALA A 69 3.39 -27.65 11.54
CA ALA A 69 3.94 -26.31 11.54
C ALA A 69 5.10 -26.13 10.54
N VAL A 70 4.95 -26.77 9.37
CA VAL A 70 5.88 -26.66 8.26
C VAL A 70 5.68 -25.31 7.57
N GLN A 71 6.77 -24.64 7.25
CA GLN A 71 6.70 -23.40 6.48
C GLN A 71 6.09 -23.64 5.10
N SER A 72 5.17 -22.77 4.68
CA SER A 72 4.33 -22.96 3.49
C SER A 72 4.00 -21.63 2.82
N GLY A 73 3.48 -21.67 1.59
CA GLY A 73 3.31 -20.44 0.80
C GLY A 73 4.68 -19.82 0.55
N PHE A 74 4.83 -18.50 0.65
CA PHE A 74 6.13 -17.84 0.50
C PHE A 74 7.09 -18.04 1.68
N SER A 75 6.64 -18.66 2.79
CA SER A 75 7.40 -18.71 4.04
C SER A 75 7.85 -17.31 4.54
N ALA A 76 7.04 -16.29 4.23
CA ALA A 76 7.24 -14.93 4.68
C ALA A 76 6.49 -14.73 6.00
N TYR A 77 7.25 -14.49 7.08
CA TYR A 77 6.70 -14.26 8.41
C TYR A 77 7.06 -12.85 8.88
N ILE A 78 6.23 -11.89 8.51
CA ILE A 78 6.40 -10.49 8.85
C ILE A 78 5.52 -10.16 10.07
N PRO A 79 6.05 -9.52 11.12
CA PRO A 79 5.27 -9.10 12.29
C PRO A 79 4.02 -8.31 11.89
N ARG A 80 2.93 -8.50 12.62
CA ARG A 80 1.63 -7.88 12.36
C ARG A 80 1.08 -8.15 10.94
N ARG A 81 1.50 -9.23 10.28
CA ARG A 81 0.93 -9.74 9.02
C ARG A 81 0.56 -11.22 9.12
N TRP A 82 -0.24 -11.69 8.17
CA TRP A 82 -0.61 -13.10 8.02
C TRP A 82 0.50 -13.87 7.31
N GLY A 83 0.77 -15.08 7.79
CA GLY A 83 1.63 -16.06 7.15
C GLY A 83 0.91 -17.41 7.04
N ILE A 84 1.43 -18.29 6.18
CA ILE A 84 0.88 -19.63 5.99
C ILE A 84 1.85 -20.65 6.56
N ILE A 85 1.29 -21.62 7.28
CA ILE A 85 1.97 -22.86 7.66
C ILE A 85 1.14 -24.05 7.20
N SER A 86 1.75 -25.23 7.20
CA SER A 86 1.06 -26.47 6.83
C SER A 86 1.38 -27.62 7.79
N CYS A 87 0.51 -28.61 7.77
CA CYS A 87 0.77 -29.93 8.34
C CYS A 87 0.53 -31.01 7.28
N GLU A 88 1.17 -32.14 7.47
CA GLU A 88 1.07 -33.32 6.62
C GLU A 88 0.60 -34.48 7.49
N VAL A 89 -0.56 -35.03 7.15
CA VAL A 89 -1.20 -36.11 7.90
C VAL A 89 -1.44 -37.29 6.97
N TRP A 90 -1.02 -38.46 7.40
CA TRP A 90 -1.31 -39.71 6.71
C TRP A 90 -2.43 -40.45 7.44
N ASN A 91 -3.47 -40.83 6.70
CA ASN A 91 -4.51 -41.73 7.18
C ASN A 91 -4.30 -43.13 6.57
N PRO A 92 -3.73 -44.08 7.32
CA PRO A 92 -3.54 -45.46 6.87
C PRO A 92 -4.81 -46.31 6.95
N THR A 93 -5.88 -45.80 7.57
CA THR A 93 -7.09 -46.58 7.87
C THR A 93 -8.09 -46.58 6.71
N ASP A 94 -9.07 -47.48 6.78
CA ASP A 94 -10.18 -47.57 5.82
C ASP A 94 -11.33 -46.56 6.08
N GLN A 95 -11.21 -45.69 7.09
CA GLN A 95 -12.23 -44.71 7.46
C GLN A 95 -11.71 -43.28 7.37
N SER A 96 -12.60 -42.34 7.05
CA SER A 96 -12.28 -40.91 7.13
C SER A 96 -12.19 -40.47 8.59
N HIS A 97 -11.21 -39.64 8.93
CA HIS A 97 -11.08 -39.05 10.27
C HIS A 97 -11.27 -37.54 10.21
N LYS A 98 -12.12 -37.01 11.09
CA LYS A 98 -12.22 -35.56 11.36
C LYS A 98 -11.16 -35.18 12.38
N LEU A 99 -10.30 -34.23 12.01
CA LEU A 99 -9.17 -33.78 12.80
C LEU A 99 -9.26 -32.27 13.01
N THR A 100 -8.70 -31.82 14.12
CA THR A 100 -8.57 -30.40 14.45
C THR A 100 -7.09 -30.10 14.72
N ILE A 101 -6.53 -29.10 14.05
CA ILE A 101 -5.21 -28.56 14.39
C ILE A 101 -5.40 -27.27 15.20
N ARG A 102 -4.63 -27.12 16.28
CA ARG A 102 -4.55 -25.90 17.09
C ARG A 102 -3.11 -25.42 17.15
N ALA A 103 -2.90 -24.15 16.90
CA ALA A 103 -1.60 -23.51 16.99
C ALA A 103 -1.67 -22.24 17.83
N ASN A 104 -0.67 -22.02 18.68
CA ASN A 104 -0.55 -20.82 19.49
C ASN A 104 0.92 -20.47 19.72
N TRP A 105 1.23 -19.19 19.79
CA TRP A 105 2.58 -18.75 20.11
C TRP A 105 2.96 -19.19 21.51
N LYS A 106 4.24 -19.50 21.72
CA LYS A 106 4.81 -19.66 23.05
C LYS A 106 5.11 -18.29 23.62
N THR A 107 4.76 -18.07 24.88
CA THR A 107 5.06 -16.85 25.63
C THR A 107 5.48 -17.23 27.04
N GLU A 108 6.30 -16.38 27.65
CA GLU A 108 6.62 -16.44 29.07
C GLU A 108 5.50 -15.81 29.92
N ASP A 109 4.72 -14.89 29.34
CA ASP A 109 3.60 -14.23 29.98
C ASP A 109 2.27 -14.78 29.47
N LEU A 110 1.63 -15.64 30.25
CA LEU A 110 0.34 -16.26 29.89
C LEU A 110 -0.80 -15.25 29.71
N THR A 111 -0.64 -14.00 30.13
CA THR A 111 -1.62 -12.95 29.88
C THR A 111 -1.51 -12.39 28.45
N THR A 112 -0.34 -12.52 27.80
CA THR A 112 -0.08 -11.93 26.47
C THR A 112 -0.39 -12.84 25.29
N ASN A 113 -0.44 -14.18 25.43
CA ASN A 113 -0.90 -15.09 24.37
C ASN A 113 -2.30 -15.65 24.62
N ALA A 114 -3.31 -14.87 24.23
CA ALA A 114 -4.71 -15.28 24.33
C ALA A 114 -5.24 -16.01 23.07
N ILE A 115 -4.55 -15.97 21.92
CA ILE A 115 -5.14 -16.40 20.63
C ILE A 115 -4.61 -17.75 20.14
N GLN A 116 -5.53 -18.67 19.87
CA GLN A 116 -5.28 -19.95 19.21
C GLN A 116 -5.80 -19.93 17.76
N PHE A 117 -4.94 -20.24 16.80
CA PHE A 117 -5.30 -20.48 15.40
C PHE A 117 -5.71 -21.94 15.23
N THR A 118 -6.96 -22.18 14.85
CA THR A 118 -7.55 -23.51 14.78
C THR A 118 -8.05 -23.79 13.37
N ARG A 119 -7.81 -24.99 12.83
CA ARG A 119 -8.41 -25.43 11.57
C ARG A 119 -9.02 -26.82 11.72
N ASN A 120 -10.28 -26.95 11.30
CA ASN A 120 -10.97 -28.24 11.21
C ASN A 120 -10.79 -28.82 9.79
N PHE A 121 -10.50 -30.11 9.69
CA PHE A 121 -10.36 -30.78 8.40
C PHE A 121 -10.64 -32.29 8.48
N THR A 122 -10.89 -32.91 7.33
CA THR A 122 -11.12 -34.36 7.23
C THR A 122 -10.00 -35.01 6.43
N VAL A 123 -9.48 -36.16 6.85
CA VAL A 123 -8.49 -36.92 6.06
C VAL A 123 -9.17 -38.19 5.52
N PRO A 124 -9.34 -38.33 4.18
CA PRO A 124 -9.96 -39.52 3.58
C PRO A 124 -9.18 -40.82 3.87
N PRO A 125 -9.78 -42.01 3.68
CA PRO A 125 -9.11 -43.29 3.85
C PRO A 125 -7.89 -43.43 2.94
N LYS A 126 -6.80 -44.02 3.42
CA LYS A 126 -5.60 -44.36 2.62
C LYS A 126 -4.98 -43.16 1.88
N THR A 127 -5.08 -41.97 2.43
CA THR A 127 -4.53 -40.75 1.80
C THR A 127 -3.53 -40.04 2.69
N VAL A 128 -2.56 -39.37 2.05
CA VAL A 128 -1.76 -38.31 2.68
C VAL A 128 -2.42 -36.99 2.31
N ARG A 129 -2.64 -36.13 3.30
CA ARG A 129 -3.22 -34.81 3.10
C ARG A 129 -2.28 -33.76 3.67
N VAL A 130 -1.91 -32.79 2.82
CA VAL A 130 -1.29 -31.54 3.25
C VAL A 130 -2.41 -30.54 3.52
N VAL A 131 -2.37 -29.92 4.68
CA VAL A 131 -3.37 -28.93 5.11
C VAL A 131 -2.63 -27.66 5.51
N SER A 132 -2.78 -26.60 4.72
CA SER A 132 -2.31 -25.26 5.08
C SER A 132 -3.22 -24.66 6.15
N TYR A 133 -2.82 -23.60 6.84
CA TYR A 133 -3.71 -22.74 7.62
C TYR A 133 -3.02 -21.41 7.92
N PRO A 134 -3.77 -20.30 7.99
CA PRO A 134 -3.20 -19.00 8.26
C PRO A 134 -2.87 -18.84 9.74
N ILE A 135 -1.77 -18.15 10.01
CA ILE A 135 -1.36 -17.68 11.34
C ILE A 135 -1.05 -16.20 11.26
N ARG A 136 -1.35 -15.46 12.31
CA ARG A 136 -0.95 -14.05 12.41
C ARG A 136 0.30 -13.92 13.27
N ILE A 137 1.31 -13.24 12.73
CA ILE A 137 2.58 -13.03 13.44
C ILE A 137 2.40 -11.87 14.43
N PRO A 138 2.63 -12.08 15.74
CA PRO A 138 2.52 -11.02 16.73
C PRO A 138 3.68 -10.04 16.58
N ASP A 139 3.46 -8.82 17.06
CA ASP A 139 4.57 -7.89 17.28
C ASP A 139 5.46 -8.43 18.42
N HIS A 140 6.78 -8.33 18.25
CA HIS A 140 7.76 -8.86 19.20
C HIS A 140 9.13 -8.22 18.98
N GLU A 141 10.05 -8.44 19.92
CA GLU A 141 11.39 -7.87 19.84
C GLU A 141 12.30 -8.57 18.81
N LEU A 142 13.24 -7.79 18.27
CA LEU A 142 14.30 -8.27 17.40
C LEU A 142 15.28 -9.17 18.16
N SER A 143 15.43 -10.42 17.71
CA SER A 143 16.49 -11.31 18.19
C SER A 143 17.87 -10.95 17.62
N GLN A 144 17.91 -10.35 16.41
CA GLN A 144 19.13 -9.92 15.73
C GLN A 144 18.95 -8.53 15.12
N LYS A 145 19.32 -7.48 15.87
CA LYS A 145 19.13 -6.08 15.46
C LYS A 145 19.79 -5.73 14.12
N ARG A 146 21.01 -6.23 13.86
CA ARG A 146 21.77 -5.92 12.62
C ARG A 146 21.08 -6.42 11.36
N LEU A 147 20.48 -7.61 11.41
CA LEU A 147 19.78 -8.21 10.27
C LEU A 147 18.28 -7.92 10.29
N LYS A 148 17.80 -7.23 11.34
CA LYS A 148 16.38 -6.96 11.60
C LYS A 148 15.54 -8.25 11.57
N LEU A 149 16.03 -9.30 12.25
CA LEU A 149 15.34 -10.60 12.35
C LEU A 149 14.87 -10.90 13.78
N GLY A 150 13.72 -11.56 13.89
CA GLY A 150 13.15 -12.11 15.13
C GLY A 150 13.04 -13.63 15.08
N ASN A 151 12.73 -14.22 16.23
CA ASN A 151 12.45 -15.64 16.35
C ASN A 151 11.25 -15.84 17.27
N LEU A 152 10.31 -16.66 16.83
CA LEU A 152 9.14 -17.06 17.61
C LEU A 152 9.04 -18.58 17.66
N GLU A 153 8.53 -19.09 18.76
CA GLU A 153 8.21 -20.51 18.90
C GLU A 153 6.68 -20.68 18.82
N LEU A 154 6.24 -21.55 17.91
CA LEU A 154 4.85 -21.89 17.70
C LEU A 154 4.58 -23.28 18.27
N ASN A 155 3.65 -23.37 19.22
CA ASN A 155 3.12 -24.65 19.67
C ASN A 155 2.01 -25.07 18.70
N SER A 156 2.02 -26.30 18.20
CA SER A 156 0.98 -26.83 17.32
C SER A 156 0.61 -28.26 17.72
N ARG A 157 -0.68 -28.59 17.76
CA ARG A 157 -1.14 -29.95 18.09
C ARG A 157 -2.32 -30.34 17.22
N ILE A 158 -2.31 -31.59 16.73
CA ILE A 158 -3.44 -32.19 16.02
C ILE A 158 -4.17 -33.14 16.96
N THR A 159 -5.49 -33.03 17.00
CA THR A 159 -6.36 -33.86 17.83
C THR A 159 -7.50 -34.43 17.00
N ARG A 160 -8.11 -35.50 17.53
CA ARG A 160 -9.33 -36.12 17.04
C ARG A 160 -10.27 -36.42 18.20
N ILE A 161 -11.56 -36.49 17.93
CA ILE A 161 -12.55 -36.89 18.94
C ILE A 161 -12.78 -38.40 18.84
N VAL A 162 -12.58 -39.11 19.94
CA VAL A 162 -12.87 -40.55 20.09
C VAL A 162 -13.70 -40.74 21.36
N ASP A 163 -14.88 -41.35 21.24
CA ASP A 163 -15.82 -41.55 22.35
C ASP A 163 -16.12 -40.29 23.17
N GLY A 164 -16.24 -39.14 22.49
CA GLY A 164 -16.48 -37.83 23.11
C GLY A 164 -15.27 -37.22 23.83
N ARG A 165 -14.08 -37.81 23.72
CA ARG A 165 -12.83 -37.30 24.28
C ARG A 165 -11.87 -36.85 23.19
N GLU A 166 -11.19 -35.74 23.45
CA GLU A 166 -10.13 -35.23 22.58
C GLU A 166 -8.85 -36.06 22.79
N VAL A 167 -8.35 -36.67 21.71
CA VAL A 167 -7.16 -37.53 21.70
C VAL A 167 -6.15 -36.95 20.71
N ALA A 168 -4.88 -36.82 21.13
CA ALA A 168 -3.82 -36.33 20.27
C ALA A 168 -3.48 -37.33 19.15
N VAL A 169 -3.23 -36.81 17.95
CA VAL A 169 -2.70 -37.56 16.81
C VAL A 169 -1.18 -37.45 16.85
N LEU A 170 -0.48 -38.58 16.93
CA LEU A 170 0.97 -38.62 17.16
C LEU A 170 1.74 -38.86 15.85
N SER A 171 3.06 -38.68 15.91
CA SER A 171 3.96 -39.07 14.83
C SER A 171 3.99 -40.59 14.61
N PRO A 172 4.53 -41.10 13.49
CA PRO A 172 4.79 -42.53 13.30
C PRO A 172 5.64 -43.16 14.42
N LEU A 173 6.46 -42.36 15.10
CA LEU A 173 7.29 -42.76 16.25
C LEU A 173 6.56 -42.65 17.60
N LYS A 174 5.26 -42.34 17.58
CA LYS A 174 4.41 -42.10 18.77
C LYS A 174 4.92 -40.97 19.67
N THR A 175 5.59 -39.99 19.09
CA THR A 175 5.99 -38.75 19.77
C THR A 175 5.08 -37.59 19.37
N PRO A 176 4.80 -36.65 20.27
CA PRO A 176 4.18 -35.39 19.89
C PRO A 176 5.15 -34.57 19.04
N LEU A 177 4.64 -33.96 17.98
CA LEU A 177 5.33 -32.94 17.20
C LEU A 177 4.67 -31.62 17.58
N ASP A 178 5.17 -30.97 18.62
CA ASP A 178 4.43 -29.88 19.26
C ASP A 178 5.03 -28.49 19.04
N LEU A 179 6.29 -28.37 18.59
CA LEU A 179 7.01 -27.09 18.59
C LEU A 179 7.71 -26.84 17.24
N ALA A 180 7.50 -25.65 16.68
CA ALA A 180 8.24 -25.14 15.54
C ALA A 180 8.84 -23.77 15.86
N GLN A 181 10.08 -23.54 15.45
CA GLN A 181 10.70 -22.22 15.50
C GLN A 181 10.50 -21.53 14.15
N LEU A 182 9.97 -20.31 14.17
CA LEU A 182 9.76 -19.48 13.00
C LEU A 182 10.65 -18.25 13.10
N THR A 183 11.44 -18.00 12.06
CA THR A 183 12.20 -16.77 11.90
C THR A 183 11.30 -15.72 11.27
N THR A 184 11.27 -14.53 11.88
CA THR A 184 10.48 -13.39 11.43
C THR A 184 11.39 -12.31 10.88
N ASP A 185 10.92 -11.58 9.88
CA ASP A 185 11.69 -10.54 9.20
C ASP A 185 11.01 -9.18 9.35
N PHE A 186 11.77 -8.16 9.75
CA PHE A 186 11.31 -6.78 9.94
C PHE A 186 11.80 -5.87 8.80
N ASN A 187 12.53 -6.38 7.81
CA ASN A 187 12.94 -5.60 6.65
C ASN A 187 11.75 -5.36 5.71
N LYS A 188 11.56 -4.10 5.32
CA LYS A 188 10.58 -3.68 4.30
C LYS A 188 11.31 -3.05 3.10
N PRO A 189 10.78 -3.20 1.88
CA PRO A 189 9.62 -4.02 1.53
C PRO A 189 9.94 -5.52 1.52
N ALA A 190 8.96 -6.33 1.95
CA ALA A 190 9.02 -7.79 1.90
C ALA A 190 8.80 -8.27 0.45
N LEU A 191 9.80 -8.98 -0.09
CA LEU A 191 9.88 -9.35 -1.50
C LEU A 191 9.75 -10.86 -1.71
N GLY A 192 8.69 -11.27 -2.40
CA GLY A 192 8.50 -12.62 -2.91
C GLY A 192 9.13 -12.81 -4.29
N PHE A 193 9.60 -14.02 -4.59
CA PHE A 193 10.12 -14.41 -5.90
C PHE A 193 9.61 -15.79 -6.31
N MET A 194 8.93 -15.85 -7.44
CA MET A 194 8.58 -17.11 -8.11
C MET A 194 9.61 -17.40 -9.19
N ALA A 195 10.52 -18.31 -8.88
CA ALA A 195 11.69 -18.62 -9.69
C ALA A 195 11.33 -19.35 -11.00
N PRO A 196 12.15 -19.20 -12.07
CA PRO A 196 11.97 -19.95 -13.30
C PRO A 196 12.14 -21.47 -13.07
N ASP A 197 11.76 -22.29 -14.07
CA ASP A 197 11.73 -23.75 -13.96
C ASP A 197 13.08 -24.31 -13.47
N PRO A 198 13.12 -25.05 -12.35
CA PRO A 198 14.35 -25.58 -11.77
C PRO A 198 15.11 -26.57 -12.67
N LYS A 199 14.56 -26.99 -13.82
CA LYS A 199 15.31 -27.78 -14.82
C LYS A 199 16.55 -27.05 -15.35
N ASP A 200 16.50 -25.74 -15.53
CA ASP A 200 17.64 -24.96 -16.00
C ASP A 200 18.73 -24.82 -14.92
N LEU A 201 18.31 -24.81 -13.65
CA LEU A 201 19.20 -24.91 -12.49
C LEU A 201 19.85 -26.30 -12.39
N LEU A 202 19.13 -27.37 -12.74
CA LEU A 202 19.64 -28.74 -12.72
C LEU A 202 20.73 -28.95 -13.77
N GLU A 203 20.59 -28.42 -14.99
CA GLU A 203 21.67 -28.49 -16.00
C GLU A 203 22.93 -27.74 -15.56
N SER A 204 22.76 -26.56 -14.98
CA SER A 204 23.87 -25.77 -14.42
C SER A 204 24.54 -26.49 -13.25
N TYR A 205 23.74 -27.09 -12.36
CA TYR A 205 24.20 -27.93 -11.25
C TYR A 205 25.02 -29.11 -11.77
N LEU A 206 24.47 -29.90 -12.70
CA LEU A 206 25.13 -31.07 -13.30
C LEU A 206 26.43 -30.69 -14.00
N ARG A 207 26.46 -29.55 -14.69
CA ARG A 207 27.69 -29.03 -15.31
C ARG A 207 28.76 -28.71 -14.26
N LEU A 208 28.38 -28.12 -13.13
CA LEU A 208 29.30 -27.67 -12.08
C LEU A 208 29.79 -28.82 -11.19
N THR A 209 28.93 -29.80 -10.90
CA THR A 209 29.37 -31.06 -10.26
C THR A 209 30.37 -31.79 -11.16
N ASN A 210 30.16 -31.78 -12.48
CA ASN A 210 31.08 -32.40 -13.44
C ASN A 210 32.46 -31.72 -13.52
N VAL A 211 32.62 -30.46 -13.07
CA VAL A 211 33.93 -29.79 -12.94
C VAL A 211 34.49 -29.79 -11.51
N GLY A 212 33.91 -30.60 -10.62
CA GLY A 212 34.45 -30.81 -9.27
C GLY A 212 34.24 -29.64 -8.31
N VAL A 213 33.29 -28.75 -8.59
CA VAL A 213 32.86 -27.71 -7.66
C VAL A 213 31.86 -28.34 -6.71
N ASP A 214 32.08 -28.19 -5.40
CA ASP A 214 31.10 -28.57 -4.39
C ASP A 214 29.93 -27.57 -4.46
N VAL A 215 28.79 -28.00 -4.98
CA VAL A 215 27.67 -27.12 -5.29
C VAL A 215 26.64 -27.22 -4.15
N GLU A 216 26.76 -26.37 -3.13
CA GLU A 216 25.56 -25.89 -2.45
C GLU A 216 24.66 -25.24 -3.52
N MET A 217 23.33 -25.46 -3.48
CA MET A 217 22.41 -25.00 -4.54
C MET A 217 22.69 -23.54 -4.93
N ILE A 218 23.28 -23.33 -6.10
CA ILE A 218 23.53 -21.98 -6.61
C ILE A 218 22.19 -21.38 -7.00
N ASP A 219 21.88 -20.23 -6.41
CA ASP A 219 20.73 -19.41 -6.78
C ASP A 219 20.71 -19.11 -8.29
N SER A 220 19.52 -19.04 -8.88
CA SER A 220 19.37 -18.61 -10.27
C SER A 220 19.98 -17.21 -10.49
N GLU A 221 20.40 -16.91 -11.73
CA GLU A 221 20.91 -15.57 -12.07
C GLU A 221 19.91 -14.46 -11.69
N SER A 222 18.62 -14.67 -11.93
CA SER A 222 17.55 -13.75 -11.54
C SER A 222 17.45 -13.58 -10.02
N LEU A 223 17.56 -14.66 -9.22
CA LEU A 223 17.56 -14.54 -7.76
C LEU A 223 18.79 -13.79 -7.24
N ARG A 224 19.97 -14.04 -7.83
CA ARG A 224 21.19 -13.28 -7.49
C ARG A 224 21.08 -11.81 -7.86
N MET A 225 20.48 -11.49 -9.01
CA MET A 225 20.20 -10.11 -9.43
C MET A 225 19.28 -9.42 -8.42
N ILE A 226 18.20 -10.09 -8.01
CA ILE A 226 17.24 -9.56 -7.03
C ILE A 226 17.93 -9.32 -5.68
N LYS A 227 18.73 -10.27 -5.19
CA LYS A 227 19.51 -10.10 -3.95
C LYS A 227 20.50 -8.94 -4.05
N ALA A 228 21.17 -8.78 -5.19
CA ALA A 228 22.13 -7.70 -5.42
C ALA A 228 21.44 -6.33 -5.40
N ILE A 229 20.32 -6.15 -6.11
CA ILE A 229 19.62 -4.87 -6.11
C ILE A 229 18.97 -4.56 -4.75
N LYS A 230 18.47 -5.58 -4.04
CA LYS A 230 17.93 -5.41 -2.69
C LYS A 230 18.99 -4.93 -1.70
N SER A 231 20.20 -5.46 -1.81
CA SER A 231 21.36 -5.02 -1.03
C SER A 231 21.79 -3.59 -1.39
N GLU A 232 21.76 -3.21 -2.66
CA GLU A 232 22.08 -1.84 -3.12
C GLU A 232 21.07 -0.81 -2.56
N GLN A 233 19.80 -1.20 -2.44
CA GLN A 233 18.73 -0.38 -1.86
C GLN A 233 18.66 -0.46 -0.32
N GLU A 234 19.63 -1.10 0.33
CA GLU A 234 19.69 -1.31 1.79
C GLU A 234 18.40 -1.88 2.42
N SER A 235 17.58 -2.60 1.63
CA SER A 235 16.24 -3.06 2.05
C SER A 235 16.23 -4.47 2.65
N GLY A 236 17.39 -4.97 3.09
CA GLY A 236 17.61 -6.33 3.58
C GLY A 236 18.01 -7.31 2.48
N ILE A 237 18.36 -8.56 2.84
CA ILE A 237 18.82 -9.58 1.87
C ILE A 237 17.81 -10.71 1.63
N SER A 238 16.77 -10.79 2.46
CA SER A 238 15.75 -11.85 2.37
C SER A 238 14.93 -11.70 1.10
N VAL A 239 14.80 -12.81 0.38
CA VAL A 239 13.88 -12.96 -0.76
C VAL A 239 13.09 -14.23 -0.49
N PHE A 240 11.77 -14.09 -0.39
CA PHE A 240 10.88 -15.17 -0.02
C PHE A 240 10.51 -15.98 -1.26
N VAL A 241 10.78 -17.29 -1.24
CA VAL A 241 10.49 -18.20 -2.37
C VAL A 241 9.45 -19.23 -1.91
N PRO A 242 8.43 -19.54 -2.73
CA PRO A 242 7.41 -20.52 -2.39
C PRO A 242 7.98 -21.85 -1.87
N GLN A 243 7.42 -22.35 -0.76
CA GLN A 243 7.73 -23.62 -0.13
C GLN A 243 6.54 -24.58 -0.26
N GLY A 244 6.82 -25.86 -0.55
CA GLY A 244 5.79 -26.89 -0.74
C GLY A 244 5.32 -27.04 -2.19
N THR A 245 4.27 -27.83 -2.40
CA THR A 245 3.77 -28.17 -3.75
C THR A 245 2.77 -27.15 -4.31
N GLU A 246 2.04 -26.41 -3.46
CA GLU A 246 1.01 -25.45 -3.87
C GLU A 246 0.98 -24.22 -2.95
N ILE A 247 0.75 -23.04 -3.53
CA ILE A 247 0.49 -21.81 -2.78
C ILE A 247 -1.03 -21.71 -2.60
N PRO A 248 -1.57 -21.63 -1.38
CA PRO A 248 -3.00 -21.46 -1.20
C PRO A 248 -3.49 -20.18 -1.87
N ALA A 249 -4.53 -20.28 -2.69
CA ALA A 249 -5.15 -19.15 -3.37
C ALA A 249 -6.06 -18.36 -2.42
N THR A 250 -5.47 -17.72 -1.41
CA THR A 250 -6.17 -16.86 -0.44
C THR A 250 -5.43 -15.54 -0.25
N SER A 251 -6.15 -14.49 0.13
CA SER A 251 -5.55 -13.16 0.42
C SER A 251 -4.44 -13.24 1.47
N THR A 252 -4.60 -14.07 2.51
CA THR A 252 -3.58 -14.30 3.54
C THR A 252 -2.26 -14.85 3.03
N ALA A 253 -2.24 -15.52 1.87
CA ALA A 253 -1.03 -16.14 1.33
C ALA A 253 -0.02 -15.11 0.79
N LEU A 254 -0.51 -13.95 0.35
CA LEU A 254 0.30 -12.84 -0.16
C LEU A 254 0.34 -11.63 0.79
N ASP A 255 -0.40 -11.67 1.91
CA ASP A 255 -0.49 -10.54 2.86
C ASP A 255 0.88 -10.09 3.38
N ALA A 256 1.74 -11.05 3.75
CA ALA A 256 3.10 -10.78 4.19
C ALA A 256 3.95 -10.01 3.18
N LEU A 257 3.66 -10.13 1.88
CA LEU A 257 4.45 -9.52 0.81
C LEU A 257 3.99 -8.09 0.50
N ASP A 258 4.97 -7.22 0.27
CA ASP A 258 4.77 -5.91 -0.36
C ASP A 258 5.00 -5.99 -1.87
N GLN A 259 5.88 -6.92 -2.27
CA GLN A 259 6.38 -7.04 -3.64
C GLN A 259 6.48 -8.49 -4.07
N LEU A 260 6.27 -8.73 -5.37
CA LEU A 260 6.36 -10.05 -5.97
C LEU A 260 7.05 -9.96 -7.32
N VAL A 261 8.10 -10.77 -7.51
CA VAL A 261 8.74 -10.95 -8.81
C VAL A 261 8.32 -12.31 -9.40
N LEU A 262 7.78 -12.29 -10.61
CA LEU A 262 7.35 -13.47 -11.36
C LEU A 262 8.33 -13.75 -12.52
N ALA A 263 9.06 -14.85 -12.38
CA ALA A 263 9.85 -15.46 -13.44
C ALA A 263 9.39 -16.91 -13.74
N ASP A 264 8.38 -17.42 -13.02
CA ASP A 264 7.84 -18.77 -13.24
C ASP A 264 6.70 -18.78 -14.26
N LYS A 265 6.97 -19.28 -15.47
CA LYS A 265 5.93 -19.44 -16.51
C LYS A 265 4.80 -20.40 -16.13
N ARG A 266 4.97 -21.29 -15.14
CA ARG A 266 3.96 -22.29 -14.76
C ARG A 266 2.75 -21.67 -14.04
N VAL A 267 2.89 -20.45 -13.53
CA VAL A 267 1.79 -19.69 -12.90
C VAL A 267 0.59 -19.54 -13.85
N ILE A 268 0.80 -19.52 -15.17
CA ILE A 268 -0.28 -19.44 -16.16
C ILE A 268 -1.29 -20.59 -16.08
N TYR A 269 -0.90 -21.72 -15.49
CA TYR A 269 -1.75 -22.90 -15.33
C TYR A 269 -2.53 -22.92 -14.00
N ASP A 270 -2.19 -22.03 -13.06
CA ASP A 270 -2.85 -21.90 -11.76
C ASP A 270 -3.82 -20.72 -11.77
N VAL A 271 -5.08 -21.00 -12.15
CA VAL A 271 -6.13 -19.98 -12.26
C VAL A 271 -6.45 -19.32 -10.92
N ALA A 272 -6.41 -20.10 -9.83
CA ALA A 272 -6.74 -19.60 -8.50
C ALA A 272 -5.64 -18.66 -7.99
N LEU A 273 -4.37 -19.05 -8.14
CA LEU A 273 -3.24 -18.19 -7.78
C LEU A 273 -3.21 -16.92 -8.65
N MET A 274 -3.50 -17.01 -9.95
CA MET A 274 -3.60 -15.83 -10.81
C MET A 274 -4.67 -14.85 -10.30
N ALA A 275 -5.84 -15.34 -9.88
CA ALA A 275 -6.86 -14.49 -9.28
C ALA A 275 -6.36 -13.82 -7.99
N THR A 276 -5.70 -14.57 -7.11
CA THR A 276 -5.11 -14.03 -5.86
C THR A 276 -4.02 -12.99 -6.14
N ILE A 277 -3.13 -13.21 -7.12
CA ILE A 277 -2.10 -12.24 -7.51
C ILE A 277 -2.75 -10.98 -8.06
N ARG A 278 -3.71 -11.12 -8.99
CA ARG A 278 -4.44 -9.97 -9.55
C ARG A 278 -5.10 -9.14 -8.45
N GLN A 279 -5.83 -9.80 -7.55
CA GLN A 279 -6.47 -9.15 -6.41
C GLN A 279 -5.43 -8.45 -5.52
N TRP A 280 -4.31 -9.11 -5.21
CA TRP A 280 -3.22 -8.53 -4.41
C TRP A 280 -2.59 -7.30 -5.05
N VAL A 281 -2.39 -7.29 -6.38
CA VAL A 281 -1.92 -6.09 -7.11
C VAL A 281 -2.97 -4.99 -7.05
N ALA A 282 -4.25 -5.28 -7.33
CA ALA A 282 -5.32 -4.28 -7.24
C ALA A 282 -5.38 -3.63 -5.84
N ASN A 283 -4.97 -4.38 -4.84
CA ASN A 283 -4.87 -4.02 -3.43
C ASN A 283 -3.56 -3.28 -3.04
N GLY A 284 -2.76 -2.83 -4.01
CA GLY A 284 -1.54 -2.07 -3.73
C GLY A 284 -0.26 -2.89 -3.70
N GLY A 285 -0.31 -4.19 -4.00
CA GLY A 285 0.89 -5.00 -4.21
C GLY A 285 1.64 -4.55 -5.46
N ARG A 286 2.98 -4.62 -5.42
CA ARG A 286 3.83 -4.31 -6.60
C ARG A 286 4.36 -5.57 -7.24
N LEU A 287 3.98 -5.80 -8.49
CA LEU A 287 4.36 -6.95 -9.28
C LEU A 287 5.49 -6.60 -10.24
N TRP A 288 6.49 -7.47 -10.37
CA TRP A 288 7.49 -7.40 -11.43
C TRP A 288 7.43 -8.68 -12.25
N ILE A 289 7.06 -8.58 -13.52
CA ILE A 289 7.01 -9.70 -14.47
C ILE A 289 8.23 -9.65 -15.39
N MET A 290 9.03 -10.72 -15.34
CA MET A 290 10.18 -10.93 -16.23
C MET A 290 9.70 -11.62 -17.51
N LEU A 291 9.46 -10.84 -18.56
CA LEU A 291 8.86 -11.31 -19.82
C LEU A 291 9.80 -12.21 -20.61
N ASP A 292 11.12 -12.12 -20.39
CA ASP A 292 12.09 -13.03 -20.99
C ASP A 292 11.95 -14.48 -20.49
N GLU A 293 11.43 -14.66 -19.27
CA GLU A 293 11.18 -15.97 -18.66
C GLU A 293 9.72 -16.42 -18.79
N THR A 294 8.78 -15.50 -18.61
CA THR A 294 7.34 -15.81 -18.50
C THR A 294 6.59 -15.76 -19.82
N GLY A 295 7.11 -15.02 -20.81
CA GLY A 295 6.37 -14.70 -22.04
C GLY A 295 5.27 -13.66 -21.81
N VAL A 296 4.66 -13.19 -22.91
CA VAL A 296 3.58 -12.18 -22.87
C VAL A 296 2.21 -12.79 -22.57
N GLU A 297 2.07 -14.11 -22.74
CA GLU A 297 0.81 -14.83 -22.55
C GLU A 297 0.38 -14.84 -21.08
N LEU A 298 1.35 -14.86 -20.15
CA LEU A 298 1.09 -14.82 -18.71
C LEU A 298 0.42 -13.51 -18.27
N PRO A 299 0.97 -12.31 -18.53
CA PRO A 299 0.29 -11.07 -18.17
C PRO A 299 -1.02 -10.85 -18.94
N GLN A 300 -1.10 -11.27 -20.21
CA GLN A 300 -2.35 -11.22 -20.98
C GLN A 300 -3.45 -12.05 -20.30
N ARG A 301 -3.13 -13.23 -19.76
CA ARG A 301 -4.10 -14.05 -19.04
C ARG A 301 -4.41 -13.55 -17.64
N LEU A 302 -3.41 -12.99 -16.95
CA LEU A 302 -3.53 -12.50 -15.58
C LEU A 302 -4.42 -11.26 -15.52
N PHE A 303 -4.27 -10.32 -16.46
CA PHE A 303 -4.93 -9.02 -16.45
C PHE A 303 -5.93 -8.81 -17.60
N GLY A 304 -5.98 -9.70 -18.60
CA GLY A 304 -6.91 -9.60 -19.72
C GLY A 304 -6.72 -8.34 -20.55
N ASP A 305 -7.85 -7.77 -20.99
CA ASP A 305 -7.90 -6.55 -21.84
C ASP A 305 -7.37 -5.29 -21.17
N PHE A 306 -7.01 -5.35 -19.88
CA PHE A 306 -6.41 -4.22 -19.17
C PHE A 306 -4.98 -3.92 -19.65
N ILE A 307 -4.30 -4.93 -20.21
CA ILE A 307 -2.93 -4.80 -20.70
C ILE A 307 -2.91 -4.97 -22.21
N SER A 308 -2.66 -3.86 -22.92
CA SER A 308 -2.37 -3.85 -24.35
C SER A 308 -0.91 -4.21 -24.60
N LEU A 309 -0.57 -5.49 -24.37
CA LEU A 309 0.78 -6.04 -24.58
C LEU A 309 0.71 -7.13 -25.65
N SER A 310 1.60 -7.07 -26.64
CA SER A 310 1.72 -8.08 -27.70
C SER A 310 3.17 -8.49 -27.89
N GLY A 311 3.42 -9.80 -28.03
CA GLY A 311 4.74 -10.35 -28.27
C GLY A 311 5.11 -10.30 -29.76
N LEU A 312 6.32 -9.82 -30.06
CA LEU A 312 6.90 -9.80 -31.40
C LEU A 312 7.95 -10.91 -31.60
N GLY A 313 8.30 -11.62 -30.52
CA GLY A 313 9.24 -12.74 -30.53
C GLY A 313 10.33 -12.60 -29.45
N THR A 314 11.40 -13.37 -29.60
CA THR A 314 12.58 -13.32 -28.74
C THR A 314 13.81 -13.16 -29.61
N GLU A 315 14.73 -12.30 -29.18
CA GLU A 315 16.01 -12.09 -29.86
C GLU A 315 17.19 -12.41 -28.92
N HIS A 316 18.35 -12.67 -29.53
CA HIS A 316 19.60 -12.93 -28.83
C HIS A 316 20.62 -11.86 -29.24
N LEU A 317 21.02 -11.02 -28.29
CA LEU A 317 21.81 -9.82 -28.52
C LEU A 317 23.25 -10.00 -28.04
N SER A 318 24.23 -9.85 -28.94
CA SER A 318 25.64 -9.73 -28.58
C SER A 318 26.05 -8.29 -28.24
N SER A 319 25.26 -7.31 -28.66
CA SER A 319 25.44 -5.89 -28.35
C SER A 319 24.09 -5.34 -27.90
N VAL A 320 24.06 -4.68 -26.75
CA VAL A 320 22.85 -4.13 -26.15
C VAL A 320 23.05 -2.63 -25.96
N GLU A 321 22.20 -1.82 -26.58
CA GLU A 321 22.07 -0.39 -26.32
C GLU A 321 20.82 -0.16 -25.47
N ILE A 322 20.98 0.46 -24.30
CA ILE A 322 19.89 0.81 -23.38
C ILE A 322 19.74 2.33 -23.35
N VAL A 323 18.55 2.82 -23.70
CA VAL A 323 18.19 4.25 -23.69
C VAL A 323 17.16 4.52 -22.59
N SER A 324 17.45 5.45 -21.67
CA SER A 324 16.48 5.91 -20.67
C SER A 324 15.57 6.99 -21.23
N LYS A 325 14.26 6.88 -20.99
CA LYS A 325 13.27 7.88 -21.45
C LYS A 325 12.98 8.98 -20.43
N HIS A 326 13.33 8.78 -19.16
CA HIS A 326 13.00 9.74 -18.08
C HIS A 326 14.19 10.55 -17.59
N SER A 327 15.41 10.01 -17.64
CA SER A 327 16.56 10.62 -16.97
C SER A 327 17.40 11.55 -17.86
N GLY A 328 17.16 11.56 -19.18
CA GLY A 328 18.00 12.29 -20.15
C GLY A 328 19.45 11.81 -20.19
N GLN A 329 19.75 10.64 -19.61
CA GLN A 329 21.08 10.04 -19.60
C GLN A 329 21.52 9.60 -21.00
N GLU A 330 22.83 9.58 -21.23
CA GLU A 330 23.39 9.04 -22.47
C GLU A 330 23.10 7.54 -22.61
N PRO A 331 22.88 7.04 -23.84
CA PRO A 331 22.70 5.61 -24.09
C PRO A 331 23.85 4.76 -23.54
N LEU A 332 23.53 3.66 -22.87
CA LEU A 332 24.50 2.71 -22.35
C LEU A 332 24.67 1.55 -23.35
N VAL A 333 25.91 1.25 -23.74
CA VAL A 333 26.22 0.18 -24.70
C VAL A 333 27.07 -0.90 -24.03
N PHE A 334 26.65 -2.15 -24.17
CA PHE A 334 27.33 -3.33 -23.62
C PHE A 334 27.51 -4.42 -24.67
N ASP A 335 28.70 -5.01 -24.71
CA ASP A 335 29.03 -6.16 -25.55
C ASP A 335 29.10 -7.45 -24.73
N TYR A 336 28.55 -8.53 -25.28
CA TYR A 336 28.45 -9.84 -24.66
C TYR A 336 29.02 -10.94 -25.57
N ASP A 337 30.02 -11.66 -25.06
CA ASP A 337 30.58 -12.85 -25.74
C ASP A 337 29.53 -13.94 -25.94
N LYS A 338 28.63 -14.09 -24.96
CA LYS A 338 27.46 -14.98 -25.03
C LYS A 338 26.22 -14.12 -25.12
N PRO A 339 25.47 -14.16 -26.24
CA PRO A 339 24.30 -13.34 -26.43
C PRO A 339 23.33 -13.39 -25.24
N VAL A 340 22.74 -12.26 -24.91
CA VAL A 340 21.69 -12.14 -23.90
C VAL A 340 20.32 -12.19 -24.57
N ARG A 341 19.34 -12.83 -23.94
CA ARG A 341 17.98 -12.93 -24.43
C ARG A 341 17.19 -11.65 -24.16
N ASN A 342 16.41 -11.21 -25.13
CA ASN A 342 15.47 -10.09 -25.01
C ASN A 342 14.09 -10.48 -25.57
N ALA A 343 13.03 -10.24 -24.81
CA ALA A 343 11.66 -10.43 -25.27
C ALA A 343 11.20 -9.18 -26.05
N MET A 344 10.94 -9.32 -27.34
CA MET A 344 10.48 -8.21 -28.15
C MET A 344 8.98 -8.03 -27.94
N VAL A 345 8.55 -6.84 -27.51
CA VAL A 345 7.15 -6.56 -27.21
C VAL A 345 6.70 -5.22 -27.77
N TYR A 346 5.42 -5.17 -28.12
CA TYR A 346 4.67 -3.94 -28.35
C TYR A 346 3.77 -3.71 -27.13
N ALA A 347 3.84 -2.52 -26.54
CA ALA A 347 3.05 -2.15 -25.37
C ALA A 347 2.43 -0.76 -25.57
N GLU A 348 1.12 -0.65 -25.36
CA GLU A 348 0.37 0.61 -25.38
C GLU A 348 -0.08 0.99 -23.97
N ASP A 349 -0.35 2.28 -23.74
CA ASP A 349 -0.83 2.81 -22.46
C ASP A 349 0.06 2.41 -21.25
N VAL A 350 1.36 2.36 -21.48
CA VAL A 350 2.39 2.07 -20.46
C VAL A 350 3.39 3.22 -20.36
N GLU A 351 4.03 3.32 -19.20
CA GLU A 351 5.11 4.27 -18.96
C GLU A 351 6.45 3.58 -19.25
N VAL A 352 7.04 3.85 -20.41
CA VAL A 352 8.30 3.24 -20.83
C VAL A 352 9.48 3.93 -20.16
N TYR A 353 10.23 3.19 -19.35
CA TYR A 353 11.43 3.69 -18.66
C TYR A 353 12.68 3.54 -19.49
N HIS A 354 12.85 2.36 -20.11
CA HIS A 354 14.01 2.03 -20.91
C HIS A 354 13.60 1.40 -22.23
N GLU A 355 14.35 1.70 -23.28
CA GLU A 355 14.30 1.00 -24.56
C GLU A 355 15.60 0.22 -24.77
N VAL A 356 15.50 -0.95 -25.39
CA VAL A 356 16.63 -1.71 -25.94
C VAL A 356 16.48 -1.73 -27.45
N ASN A 357 17.48 -1.21 -28.17
CA ASN A 357 17.49 -1.14 -29.63
C ASN A 357 16.20 -0.53 -30.24
N GLY A 358 15.63 0.49 -29.57
CA GLY A 358 14.41 1.19 -29.99
C GLY A 358 13.09 0.50 -29.64
N MET A 359 13.11 -0.62 -28.91
CA MET A 359 11.91 -1.32 -28.43
C MET A 359 11.76 -1.17 -26.91
N PRO A 360 10.53 -1.12 -26.36
CA PRO A 360 10.32 -1.06 -24.91
C PRO A 360 11.01 -2.22 -24.19
N SER A 361 11.94 -1.91 -23.29
CA SER A 361 12.70 -2.91 -22.54
C SER A 361 12.24 -3.07 -21.11
N SER A 362 11.94 -1.94 -20.45
CA SER A 362 11.29 -1.92 -19.15
C SER A 362 10.25 -0.83 -19.07
N PHE A 363 9.07 -1.16 -18.58
CA PHE A 363 7.93 -0.25 -18.55
C PHE A 363 6.98 -0.58 -17.41
N TRP A 364 6.24 0.43 -16.96
CA TRP A 364 5.31 0.35 -15.84
C TRP A 364 3.86 0.45 -16.31
N LYS A 365 2.99 -0.29 -15.62
CA LYS A 365 1.54 -0.19 -15.74
C LYS A 365 0.91 -0.14 -14.36
N LYS A 366 -0.02 0.80 -14.14
CA LYS A 366 -0.83 0.87 -12.91
C LYS A 366 -1.94 -0.18 -12.97
N TYR A 367 -2.31 -0.77 -11.83
CA TYR A 367 -3.46 -1.68 -11.74
C TYR A 367 -4.03 -1.66 -10.32
N GLY A 368 -5.27 -1.20 -10.16
CA GLY A 368 -5.83 -0.78 -8.87
C GLY A 368 -4.89 0.20 -8.17
N ASN A 369 -4.64 -0.05 -6.88
CA ASN A 369 -3.69 0.72 -6.09
C ASN A 369 -2.24 0.25 -6.28
N GLY A 370 -2.05 -0.82 -7.04
CA GLY A 370 -0.75 -1.44 -7.28
C GLY A 370 -0.12 -1.03 -8.60
N GLU A 371 1.00 -1.67 -8.85
CA GLU A 371 1.82 -1.43 -10.04
C GLU A 371 2.42 -2.72 -10.56
N ILE A 372 2.61 -2.74 -11.87
CA ILE A 372 3.23 -3.84 -12.58
C ILE A 372 4.43 -3.26 -13.33
N LEU A 373 5.62 -3.74 -12.98
CA LEU A 373 6.86 -3.55 -13.72
C LEU A 373 7.02 -4.72 -14.70
N PHE A 374 7.28 -4.40 -15.96
CA PHE A 374 7.68 -5.37 -16.97
C PHE A 374 9.15 -5.16 -17.29
N THR A 375 9.91 -6.25 -17.39
CA THR A 375 11.26 -6.25 -17.98
C THR A 375 11.36 -7.33 -19.04
N THR A 376 12.03 -7.01 -20.14
CA THR A 376 12.16 -7.89 -21.31
C THR A 376 13.57 -8.45 -21.50
N LEU A 377 14.57 -7.80 -20.91
CA LEU A 377 15.96 -8.20 -21.00
C LEU A 377 16.30 -9.16 -19.86
N GLU A 378 16.99 -10.26 -20.16
CA GLU A 378 17.41 -11.23 -19.14
C GLU A 378 18.36 -10.61 -18.10
N ALA A 379 18.51 -11.26 -16.95
CA ALA A 379 19.27 -10.75 -15.80
C ALA A 379 20.72 -10.31 -16.12
N ARG A 380 21.41 -10.97 -17.05
CA ARG A 380 22.79 -10.60 -17.49
C ARG A 380 22.84 -9.26 -18.23
N GLY A 381 21.74 -8.84 -18.83
CA GLY A 381 21.60 -7.53 -19.46
C GLY A 381 21.43 -6.38 -18.46
N LEU A 382 21.09 -6.69 -17.20
CA LEU A 382 20.83 -5.72 -16.13
C LEU A 382 21.85 -5.77 -15.00
N THR A 383 22.80 -6.71 -15.07
CA THR A 383 23.84 -6.92 -14.06
C THR A 383 25.18 -7.24 -14.69
N ARG A 384 26.25 -7.15 -13.90
CA ARG A 384 27.56 -7.68 -14.26
C ARG A 384 28.17 -8.48 -13.09
N PRO A 385 29.00 -9.50 -13.36
CA PRO A 385 29.73 -10.19 -12.31
C PRO A 385 30.59 -9.22 -11.51
N LYS A 386 30.56 -9.35 -10.18
CA LYS A 386 31.44 -8.58 -9.32
C LYS A 386 32.88 -9.08 -9.49
N PRO A 387 33.84 -8.19 -9.81
CA PRO A 387 35.24 -8.60 -9.98
C PRO A 387 35.77 -9.31 -8.74
N PHE A 388 36.48 -10.42 -8.94
CA PHE A 388 37.13 -11.21 -7.88
C PHE A 388 36.19 -11.83 -6.82
N SER A 389 34.87 -11.89 -7.06
CA SER A 389 33.95 -12.57 -6.15
C SER A 389 34.03 -14.10 -6.30
N THR A 390 34.20 -14.81 -5.19
CA THR A 390 34.14 -16.27 -5.12
C THR A 390 32.71 -16.80 -4.93
N ALA A 391 31.76 -15.92 -4.61
CA ALA A 391 30.36 -16.24 -4.35
C ALA A 391 29.43 -15.95 -5.55
N TYR A 392 29.99 -15.67 -6.73
CA TYR A 392 29.24 -15.26 -7.93
C TYR A 392 28.31 -14.07 -7.69
N GLU A 393 28.75 -13.11 -6.86
CA GLU A 393 28.00 -11.88 -6.61
C GLU A 393 27.86 -11.06 -7.88
N LEU A 394 26.71 -10.39 -8.02
CA LEU A 394 26.40 -9.51 -9.15
C LEU A 394 26.41 -8.05 -8.68
N LEU A 395 26.78 -7.15 -9.59
CA LEU A 395 26.63 -5.70 -9.44
C LEU A 395 25.46 -5.25 -10.34
N PRO A 396 24.45 -4.55 -9.79
CA PRO A 396 23.36 -4.00 -10.59
C PRO A 396 23.87 -2.88 -11.51
N LEU A 397 23.43 -2.87 -12.76
CA LEU A 397 23.71 -1.78 -13.71
C LEU A 397 22.78 -0.59 -13.45
N LEU A 398 23.13 0.60 -13.94
CA LEU A 398 22.35 1.83 -13.77
C LEU A 398 20.86 1.69 -14.15
N PRO A 399 20.48 1.03 -15.26
CA PRO A 399 19.06 0.84 -15.58
C PRO A 399 18.29 0.05 -14.51
N LEU A 400 18.92 -0.95 -13.90
CA LEU A 400 18.33 -1.71 -12.81
C LEU A 400 18.24 -0.89 -11.52
N GLN A 401 19.24 -0.05 -11.24
CA GLN A 401 19.22 0.88 -10.11
C GLN A 401 18.10 1.93 -10.26
N ASP A 402 17.92 2.47 -11.47
CA ASP A 402 16.85 3.43 -11.78
C ASP A 402 15.46 2.81 -11.56
N LEU A 403 15.23 1.58 -12.08
CA LEU A 403 13.99 0.85 -11.81
C LEU A 403 13.79 0.57 -10.31
N ALA A 404 14.87 0.31 -9.58
CA ALA A 404 14.82 -0.01 -8.16
C ALA A 404 14.35 1.16 -7.30
N LEU A 405 14.71 2.40 -7.63
CA LEU A 405 14.21 3.59 -6.92
C LEU A 405 12.68 3.59 -6.84
N ARG A 406 12.02 3.30 -7.96
CA ARG A 406 10.56 3.19 -8.04
C ARG A 406 10.05 1.88 -7.47
N PHE A 407 10.73 0.76 -7.72
CA PHE A 407 10.28 -0.56 -7.28
C PHE A 407 10.39 -0.77 -5.79
N PHE A 408 11.32 -0.14 -5.07
CA PHE A 408 11.47 -0.27 -3.62
C PHE A 408 10.81 0.86 -2.82
N SER A 409 10.21 1.86 -3.49
CA SER A 409 9.43 2.91 -2.82
C SER A 409 8.22 2.32 -2.06
N PRO A 410 7.74 2.94 -0.98
CA PRO A 410 6.45 2.61 -0.39
C PRO A 410 5.32 2.60 -1.43
N THR A 411 4.38 1.66 -1.29
CA THR A 411 3.20 1.49 -2.15
C THR A 411 1.94 2.02 -1.48
N GLU A 412 0.86 2.22 -2.23
CA GLU A 412 -0.44 2.67 -1.70
C GLU A 412 -1.09 1.69 -0.71
N LYS A 413 -0.67 0.40 -0.69
CA LYS A 413 -1.02 -0.55 0.40
C LYS A 413 -0.74 0.05 1.80
N ALA A 414 0.20 0.98 1.92
CA ALA A 414 0.52 1.72 3.14
C ALA A 414 -0.67 2.53 3.69
N MET A 415 -1.62 2.98 2.85
CA MET A 415 -2.78 3.81 3.25
C MET A 415 -3.67 3.16 4.28
N THR A 416 -3.72 1.83 4.29
CA THR A 416 -4.47 1.04 5.25
C THR A 416 -3.56 0.10 6.03
N ASP A 417 -2.24 0.32 6.00
CA ASP A 417 -1.28 -0.61 6.60
C ASP A 417 -1.23 -0.46 8.12
N VAL A 418 -1.81 -1.45 8.80
CA VAL A 418 -1.80 -1.61 10.27
C VAL A 418 -0.61 -2.43 10.78
N SER A 419 0.32 -2.78 9.89
CA SER A 419 1.45 -3.68 10.19
C SER A 419 2.69 -2.96 10.72
N VAL A 420 2.62 -1.67 11.04
CA VAL A 420 3.74 -0.97 11.67
C VAL A 420 3.95 -1.48 13.10
N THR A 421 5.17 -1.95 13.35
CA THR A 421 5.60 -2.51 14.63
C THR A 421 6.06 -1.45 15.61
N ASN A 422 6.09 -1.78 16.90
CA ASN A 422 6.65 -0.91 17.93
C ASN A 422 8.12 -0.58 17.65
N ALA A 423 8.91 -1.55 17.18
CA ALA A 423 10.30 -1.35 16.81
C ALA A 423 10.46 -0.34 15.65
N GLU A 424 9.56 -0.35 14.67
CA GLU A 424 9.55 0.64 13.58
C GLU A 424 9.15 2.03 14.06
N LEU A 425 8.12 2.13 14.92
CA LEU A 425 7.71 3.40 15.53
C LEU A 425 8.86 4.03 16.34
N GLU A 426 9.55 3.22 17.15
CA GLU A 426 10.73 3.65 17.89
C GLU A 426 11.86 4.11 16.95
N ALA A 427 12.11 3.39 15.85
CA ALA A 427 13.13 3.77 14.87
C ALA A 427 12.83 5.07 14.11
N MET A 428 11.57 5.50 14.06
CA MET A 428 11.13 6.76 13.45
C MET A 428 10.93 7.90 14.47
N THR A 429 11.08 7.62 15.77
CA THR A 429 10.81 8.62 16.83
C THR A 429 12.11 9.11 17.44
N PRO A 430 12.54 10.36 17.17
CA PRO A 430 13.75 10.89 17.78
C PRO A 430 13.55 11.19 19.27
N GLU A 431 14.66 11.22 20.02
CA GLU A 431 14.62 11.69 21.41
C GLU A 431 14.18 13.17 21.48
N SER A 432 13.42 13.51 22.52
CA SER A 432 12.89 14.86 22.70
C SER A 432 14.02 15.89 22.79
N GLY A 433 14.09 16.82 21.83
CA GLY A 433 15.08 17.89 21.77
C GLY A 433 16.34 17.57 20.96
N ASP A 434 16.40 16.41 20.29
CA ASP A 434 17.47 16.10 19.34
C ASP A 434 17.25 16.80 17.98
N GLU A 435 18.24 17.58 17.56
CA GLU A 435 18.26 18.34 16.30
C GLU A 435 19.29 17.81 15.29
N SER A 436 19.95 16.67 15.58
CA SER A 436 20.91 16.04 14.67
C SER A 436 20.30 15.66 13.32
N ASP A 437 21.15 15.51 12.30
CA ASP A 437 20.72 15.07 10.95
C ASP A 437 19.97 13.73 11.02
N ALA A 438 20.44 12.79 11.85
CA ALA A 438 19.76 11.53 12.09
C ALA A 438 18.35 11.71 12.70
N ALA A 439 18.18 12.67 13.61
CA ALA A 439 16.86 13.00 14.16
C ALA A 439 15.96 13.69 13.12
N GLN A 440 16.53 14.44 12.17
CA GLN A 440 15.78 14.97 11.02
C GLN A 440 15.31 13.84 10.09
N ASP A 441 16.18 12.88 9.78
CA ASP A 441 15.84 11.70 8.97
C ASP A 441 14.72 10.87 9.63
N MET A 442 14.79 10.67 10.95
CA MET A 442 13.73 9.99 11.72
C MET A 442 12.39 10.75 11.63
N ARG A 443 12.40 12.08 11.77
CA ARG A 443 11.19 12.90 11.62
C ARG A 443 10.61 12.81 10.21
N LEU A 444 11.46 12.85 9.18
CA LEU A 444 11.03 12.71 7.79
C LEU A 444 10.43 11.32 7.53
N ALA A 445 11.02 10.26 8.10
CA ALA A 445 10.47 8.91 8.04
C ALA A 445 9.10 8.82 8.74
N MET A 446 8.94 9.41 9.93
CA MET A 446 7.67 9.49 10.65
C MET A 446 6.61 10.28 9.86
N GLU A 447 7.00 11.39 9.25
CA GLU A 447 6.11 12.20 8.41
C GLU A 447 5.68 11.43 7.16
N THR A 448 6.61 10.70 6.53
CA THR A 448 6.33 9.81 5.40
C THR A 448 5.37 8.69 5.79
N TYR A 449 5.55 8.08 6.97
CA TYR A 449 4.61 7.09 7.50
C TYR A 449 3.21 7.68 7.71
N LYS A 450 3.10 8.83 8.39
CA LYS A 450 1.83 9.54 8.58
C LYS A 450 1.23 10.04 7.26
N GLY A 451 2.06 10.32 6.26
CA GLY A 451 1.63 10.70 4.92
C GLY A 451 1.10 9.51 4.12
N THR A 452 1.59 8.30 4.40
CA THR A 452 1.23 7.08 3.67
C THR A 452 0.16 6.25 4.34
N SER A 453 -0.09 6.34 5.66
CA SER A 453 -1.15 5.64 6.38
C SER A 453 -2.32 6.56 6.74
N ARG A 454 -3.55 6.06 6.61
CA ARG A 454 -4.81 6.77 6.94
C ARG A 454 -5.62 6.08 8.05
N VAL A 455 -4.97 5.17 8.77
CA VAL A 455 -5.57 4.37 9.84
C VAL A 455 -6.14 5.24 10.95
N ASP A 456 -5.41 6.29 11.35
CA ASP A 456 -5.86 7.18 12.41
C ASP A 456 -7.09 7.99 11.99
N GLU A 457 -7.10 8.53 10.79
CA GLU A 457 -8.24 9.27 10.23
C GLU A 457 -9.48 8.38 10.07
N MET A 458 -9.31 7.11 9.64
CA MET A 458 -10.39 6.13 9.57
C MET A 458 -10.95 5.81 10.96
N ARG A 459 -10.07 5.66 11.96
CA ARG A 459 -10.48 5.41 13.35
C ARG A 459 -11.24 6.61 13.92
N GLU A 460 -10.74 7.83 13.71
CA GLU A 460 -11.42 9.06 14.15
C GLU A 460 -12.80 9.22 13.49
N TYR A 461 -12.91 8.93 12.19
CA TYR A 461 -14.19 8.91 11.47
C TYR A 461 -15.20 7.94 12.10
N LEU A 462 -14.76 6.74 12.51
CA LEU A 462 -15.66 5.77 13.14
C LEU A 462 -16.05 6.17 14.55
N VAL A 463 -15.11 6.69 15.33
CA VAL A 463 -15.39 7.12 16.71
C VAL A 463 -16.41 8.24 16.74
N SER A 464 -16.39 9.18 15.79
CA SER A 464 -17.43 10.22 15.70
C SER A 464 -18.81 9.62 15.40
N LYS A 465 -18.88 8.59 14.54
CA LYS A 465 -20.12 7.91 14.14
C LYS A 465 -20.76 7.04 15.22
N VAL A 466 -19.97 6.42 16.10
CA VAL A 466 -20.49 5.54 17.18
C VAL A 466 -21.12 6.35 18.33
N GLY A 467 -21.03 7.69 18.29
CA GLY A 467 -22.01 8.53 18.99
C GLY A 467 -21.92 8.51 20.51
N PHE A 468 -20.72 8.67 21.07
CA PHE A 468 -20.65 9.20 22.43
C PHE A 468 -21.06 10.68 22.39
N GLU A 469 -22.36 10.97 22.51
CA GLU A 469 -22.79 12.29 22.96
C GLU A 469 -22.33 12.48 24.41
N ILE A 470 -21.05 12.80 24.59
CA ILE A 470 -20.54 13.34 25.84
C ILE A 470 -21.39 14.58 26.10
N VAL A 471 -22.03 14.65 27.27
CA VAL A 471 -22.82 15.82 27.68
C VAL A 471 -21.97 17.06 27.39
N ALA A 472 -22.45 17.92 26.47
CA ALA A 472 -21.68 19.03 25.94
C ALA A 472 -21.02 19.80 27.08
N ARG A 473 -19.75 20.17 26.92
CA ARG A 473 -18.98 20.90 27.95
C ARG A 473 -19.75 22.16 28.40
N GLU A 474 -20.49 22.76 27.48
CA GLU A 474 -21.40 23.89 27.70
C GLU A 474 -22.56 23.54 28.64
N HIS A 475 -23.21 22.40 28.47
CA HIS A 475 -24.29 21.95 29.37
C HIS A 475 -23.76 21.71 30.78
N ILE A 476 -22.60 21.06 30.91
CA ILE A 476 -21.93 20.85 32.21
C ILE A 476 -21.57 22.19 32.85
N ALA A 477 -21.01 23.13 32.06
CA ALA A 477 -20.67 24.47 32.53
C ALA A 477 -21.90 25.27 32.98
N VAL A 478 -23.02 25.16 32.26
CA VAL A 478 -24.30 25.79 32.63
C VAL A 478 -24.83 25.20 33.93
N VAL A 479 -24.82 23.87 34.09
CA VAL A 479 -25.26 23.20 35.32
C VAL A 479 -24.41 23.61 36.53
N PHE A 480 -23.09 23.62 36.40
CA PHE A 480 -22.19 24.08 37.47
C PHE A 480 -22.30 25.59 37.72
N GLY A 481 -22.48 26.40 36.67
CA GLY A 481 -22.71 27.83 36.80
C GLY A 481 -23.99 28.14 37.57
N LEU A 482 -25.07 27.42 37.27
CA LEU A 482 -26.35 27.55 37.96
C LEU A 482 -26.25 27.06 39.41
N PHE A 483 -25.55 25.95 39.66
CA PHE A 483 -25.19 25.49 41.01
C PHE A 483 -24.46 26.58 41.80
N PHE A 484 -23.45 27.22 41.21
CA PHE A 484 -22.67 28.25 41.87
C PHE A 484 -23.49 29.50 42.19
N ILE A 485 -24.34 29.95 41.24
CA ILE A 485 -25.26 31.07 41.46
C ILE A 485 -26.25 30.75 42.59
N LEU A 486 -26.78 29.53 42.63
CA LEU A 486 -27.75 29.11 43.65
C LEU A 486 -27.10 28.99 45.03
N LEU A 487 -25.86 28.50 45.08
CA LEU A 487 -25.05 28.42 46.30
C LEU A 487 -24.68 29.82 46.83
N CYS A 488 -24.18 30.72 45.98
CA CYS A 488 -23.87 32.10 46.36
C CYS A 488 -25.13 32.89 46.75
N GLY A 489 -26.22 32.74 46.00
CA GLY A 489 -27.49 33.40 46.27
C GLY A 489 -28.09 32.97 47.60
N THR A 490 -28.15 31.66 47.87
CA THR A 490 -28.60 31.13 49.18
C THR A 490 -27.66 31.54 50.30
N GLY A 491 -26.35 31.55 50.07
CA GLY A 491 -25.35 32.06 51.01
C GLY A 491 -25.56 33.53 51.39
N VAL A 492 -25.78 34.42 50.41
CA VAL A 492 -26.05 35.85 50.65
C VAL A 492 -27.37 36.05 51.40
N VAL A 493 -28.42 35.30 51.05
CA VAL A 493 -29.72 35.37 51.74
C VAL A 493 -29.62 34.88 53.19
N LEU A 494 -28.91 33.77 53.43
CA LEU A 494 -28.70 33.22 54.77
C LEU A 494 -27.77 34.09 55.63
N HIS A 495 -26.75 34.70 55.02
CA HIS A 495 -25.89 35.70 55.65
C HIS A 495 -26.71 36.92 56.08
N ARG A 496 -27.57 37.45 55.20
CA ARG A 496 -28.48 38.57 55.54
C ARG A 496 -29.48 38.21 56.66
N LYS A 497 -29.82 36.93 56.81
CA LYS A 497 -30.71 36.42 57.86
C LYS A 497 -29.97 35.94 59.13
N GLY A 498 -28.64 36.06 59.18
CA GLY A 498 -27.84 35.69 60.34
C GLY A 498 -27.80 34.20 60.67
N ARG A 499 -28.15 33.31 59.72
CA ARG A 499 -28.20 31.86 59.91
C ARG A 499 -27.33 31.12 58.89
N LEU A 500 -26.05 31.46 58.87
CA LEU A 500 -25.07 30.79 58.01
C LEU A 500 -24.87 29.31 58.39
N GLU A 501 -25.22 28.90 59.62
CA GLU A 501 -25.13 27.49 60.01
C GLU A 501 -25.97 26.56 59.12
N LEU A 502 -27.06 27.04 58.52
CA LEU A 502 -27.89 26.24 57.62
C LEU A 502 -27.18 25.88 56.30
N MET A 503 -26.10 26.60 55.96
CA MET A 503 -25.31 26.31 54.76
C MET A 503 -24.63 24.93 54.84
N LEU A 504 -24.36 24.41 56.05
CA LEU A 504 -23.84 23.05 56.27
C LEU A 504 -24.79 21.95 55.78
N VAL A 505 -26.10 22.21 55.71
CA VAL A 505 -27.10 21.26 55.22
C VAL A 505 -27.50 21.58 53.78
N VAL A 506 -27.64 22.87 53.44
CA VAL A 506 -28.07 23.29 52.11
C VAL A 506 -27.05 22.91 51.04
N ALA A 507 -25.75 23.09 51.29
CA ALA A 507 -24.72 22.79 50.28
C ALA A 507 -24.67 21.29 49.91
N PRO A 508 -24.62 20.33 50.85
CA PRO A 508 -24.68 18.89 50.52
C PRO A 508 -25.94 18.47 49.77
N VAL A 509 -27.11 19.03 50.12
CA VAL A 509 -28.37 18.73 49.43
C VAL A 509 -28.35 19.22 47.98
N LEU A 510 -27.80 20.41 47.74
CA LEU A 510 -27.66 21.00 46.41
C LEU A 510 -26.67 20.19 45.55
N VAL A 511 -25.58 19.71 46.16
CA VAL A 511 -24.62 18.80 45.51
C VAL A 511 -25.29 17.48 45.14
N LEU A 512 -26.01 16.84 46.08
CA LEU A 512 -26.75 15.60 45.80
C LEU A 512 -27.76 15.76 44.66
N PHE A 513 -28.45 16.90 44.61
CA PHE A 513 -29.40 17.20 43.53
C PHE A 513 -28.69 17.29 42.17
N VAL A 514 -27.57 18.03 42.09
CA VAL A 514 -26.79 18.14 40.85
C VAL A 514 -26.17 16.81 40.45
N CYS A 515 -25.62 16.03 41.39
CA CYS A 515 -25.10 14.70 41.12
C CYS A 515 -26.19 13.75 40.61
N SER A 516 -27.38 13.76 41.23
CA SER A 516 -28.52 12.95 40.79
C SER A 516 -29.02 13.34 39.40
N TYR A 517 -29.10 14.65 39.13
CA TYR A 517 -29.45 15.17 37.80
C TYR A 517 -28.44 14.74 36.73
N LEU A 518 -27.14 14.93 36.99
CA LEU A 518 -26.09 14.52 36.05
C LEU A 518 -26.04 13.00 35.84
N TYR A 519 -26.28 12.22 36.90
CA TYR A 519 -26.41 10.76 36.80
C TYR A 519 -27.58 10.38 35.90
N PHE A 520 -28.75 11.00 36.09
CA PHE A 520 -29.93 10.72 35.28
C PHE A 520 -29.77 11.15 33.83
N VAL A 521 -29.22 12.34 33.57
CA VAL A 521 -28.91 12.81 32.21
C VAL A 521 -27.88 11.91 31.53
N GLY A 522 -26.83 11.50 32.25
CA GLY A 522 -25.82 10.58 31.73
C GLY A 522 -26.37 9.18 31.47
N SER A 523 -27.24 8.67 32.34
CA SER A 523 -27.87 7.36 32.20
C SER A 523 -28.91 7.35 31.08
N ALA A 524 -29.75 8.38 30.95
CA ALA A 524 -30.75 8.51 29.90
C ALA A 524 -30.12 8.60 28.50
N LYS A 525 -28.95 9.24 28.35
CA LYS A 525 -28.21 9.28 27.08
C LYS A 525 -27.41 8.00 26.76
N ARG A 526 -27.20 7.11 27.74
CA ARG A 526 -26.56 5.79 27.51
C ARG A 526 -27.55 4.74 26.99
N HIS A 527 -28.80 4.78 27.45
CA HIS A 527 -29.85 3.83 27.06
C HIS A 527 -30.45 4.05 25.67
N THR A 528 -29.87 4.93 24.85
CA THR A 528 -30.33 5.24 23.49
C THR A 528 -29.46 4.64 22.39
N LEU A 529 -28.33 4.00 22.74
CA LEU A 529 -27.44 3.38 21.76
C LEU A 529 -27.83 1.91 21.58
N GLU A 530 -28.45 1.61 20.43
CA GLU A 530 -28.65 0.24 19.96
C GLU A 530 -27.30 -0.43 19.67
N ASN A 531 -27.24 -1.76 19.68
CA ASN A 531 -26.09 -2.52 19.20
C ASN A 531 -25.74 -2.07 17.77
N LEU A 532 -24.48 -1.71 17.53
CA LEU A 532 -24.08 -0.98 16.33
C LEU A 532 -22.81 -1.57 15.72
N LEU A 533 -22.86 -1.74 14.40
CA LEU A 533 -21.71 -2.03 13.57
C LEU A 533 -21.47 -0.85 12.61
N ALA A 534 -20.45 -0.05 12.90
CA ALA A 534 -20.01 1.03 12.02
C ALA A 534 -18.88 0.54 11.09
N SER A 535 -18.84 1.00 9.85
CA SER A 535 -17.69 0.79 8.98
C SER A 535 -17.40 1.96 8.05
N ILE A 536 -16.12 2.20 7.78
CA ILE A 536 -15.66 3.04 6.67
C ILE A 536 -14.91 2.12 5.72
N GLN A 537 -15.37 2.09 4.48
CA GLN A 537 -14.88 1.15 3.47
C GLN A 537 -14.23 1.92 2.34
N PHE A 538 -13.11 1.39 1.87
CA PHE A 538 -12.37 1.86 0.73
C PHE A 538 -12.41 0.77 -0.32
N VAL A 539 -13.13 1.04 -1.41
CA VAL A 539 -13.37 0.10 -2.50
C VAL A 539 -12.53 0.53 -3.69
N ASN A 540 -11.58 -0.30 -4.10
CA ASN A 540 -10.82 -0.04 -5.32
C ASN A 540 -11.49 -0.81 -6.45
N ALA A 541 -12.12 -0.10 -7.37
CA ALA A 541 -12.78 -0.68 -8.52
C ALA A 541 -11.92 -0.50 -9.77
N GLU A 542 -11.97 -1.49 -10.67
CA GLU A 542 -11.30 -1.44 -11.96
C GLU A 542 -12.32 -1.59 -13.09
N ASN A 543 -12.06 -0.95 -14.23
CA ASN A 543 -12.98 -1.05 -15.36
C ASN A 543 -13.08 -2.48 -15.86
N GLN A 544 -14.31 -2.94 -16.10
CA GLN A 544 -14.66 -4.29 -16.56
C GLN A 544 -14.37 -5.41 -15.54
N THR A 545 -14.10 -5.08 -14.26
CA THR A 545 -13.97 -6.08 -13.20
C THR A 545 -15.31 -6.46 -12.60
N ARG A 546 -15.39 -7.69 -12.09
CA ARG A 546 -16.50 -8.16 -11.24
C ARG A 546 -16.07 -8.40 -9.79
N GLU A 547 -14.79 -8.28 -9.50
CA GLU A 547 -14.24 -8.47 -8.16
C GLU A 547 -13.79 -7.10 -7.64
N LEU A 548 -14.39 -6.69 -6.54
CA LEU A 548 -14.13 -5.41 -5.89
C LEU A 548 -13.36 -5.66 -4.59
N PRO A 549 -12.05 -5.40 -4.56
CA PRO A 549 -11.31 -5.37 -3.31
C PRO A 549 -11.83 -4.26 -2.40
N VAL A 550 -12.13 -4.62 -1.15
CA VAL A 550 -12.64 -3.73 -0.12
C VAL A 550 -11.73 -3.82 1.10
N ARG A 551 -11.28 -2.67 1.58
CA ARG A 551 -10.54 -2.55 2.84
C ARG A 551 -11.18 -1.50 3.70
N GLY A 552 -10.93 -1.55 5.00
CA GLY A 552 -11.42 -0.50 5.85
C GLY A 552 -11.24 -0.78 7.31
N PHE A 553 -11.94 0.03 8.09
CA PHE A 553 -12.06 -0.15 9.52
C PHE A 553 -13.53 -0.36 9.87
N GLY A 554 -13.77 -1.32 10.74
CA GLY A 554 -15.03 -1.51 11.42
C GLY A 554 -14.92 -1.06 12.87
N ALA A 555 -16.04 -0.69 13.46
CA ALA A 555 -16.20 -0.48 14.89
C ALA A 555 -17.49 -1.17 15.34
N VAL A 556 -17.39 -2.03 16.34
CA VAL A 556 -18.55 -2.68 16.95
C VAL A 556 -18.80 -2.12 18.34
N TYR A 557 -20.06 -1.82 18.62
CA TYR A 557 -20.57 -1.43 19.92
C TYR A 557 -21.69 -2.38 20.33
N SER A 558 -21.62 -2.86 21.57
CA SER A 558 -22.67 -3.68 22.17
C SER A 558 -23.12 -3.05 23.48
N GLU A 559 -24.43 -3.02 23.73
CA GLU A 559 -24.98 -2.51 25.00
C GLU A 559 -24.59 -3.44 26.17
N GLU A 560 -24.78 -4.75 25.97
CA GLU A 560 -24.42 -5.78 26.94
C GLU A 560 -23.14 -6.51 26.53
N SER A 561 -22.43 -7.07 27.50
CA SER A 561 -21.30 -7.94 27.21
C SER A 561 -21.80 -9.23 26.56
N VAL A 562 -21.37 -9.49 25.33
CA VAL A 562 -21.76 -10.72 24.63
C VAL A 562 -20.60 -11.70 24.56
N ASP A 563 -20.90 -12.93 24.97
CA ASP A 563 -20.00 -14.10 24.94
C ASP A 563 -20.61 -15.17 24.03
N ALA A 564 -20.57 -14.91 22.72
CA ALA A 564 -21.04 -15.81 21.69
C ALA A 564 -20.13 -15.76 20.47
N ASN A 565 -20.16 -16.81 19.64
CA ASN A 565 -19.29 -16.91 18.48
C ASN A 565 -19.61 -15.82 17.47
N ILE A 566 -18.57 -15.17 16.93
CA ILE A 566 -18.69 -14.20 15.84
C ILE A 566 -18.37 -14.94 14.55
N GLN A 567 -19.38 -15.09 13.69
CA GLN A 567 -19.28 -15.89 12.47
C GLN A 567 -18.87 -15.01 11.29
N VAL A 568 -18.09 -15.60 10.37
CA VAL A 568 -17.73 -15.00 9.09
C VAL A 568 -18.00 -16.01 7.99
N SER A 569 -18.82 -15.61 7.01
CA SER A 569 -19.36 -16.51 5.98
C SER A 569 -18.86 -16.21 4.56
N ASN A 570 -18.24 -15.04 4.32
CA ASN A 570 -17.88 -14.54 2.98
C ASN A 570 -16.42 -14.07 2.89
N GLY A 571 -15.48 -14.81 3.48
CA GLY A 571 -14.04 -14.62 3.28
C GLY A 571 -13.42 -13.35 3.86
N THR A 572 -14.19 -12.52 4.56
CA THR A 572 -13.68 -11.33 5.24
C THR A 572 -12.67 -11.73 6.29
N ILE A 573 -11.57 -11.00 6.36
CA ILE A 573 -10.56 -11.21 7.41
C ILE A 573 -10.51 -9.93 8.22
N PHE A 574 -10.67 -10.05 9.53
CA PHE A 574 -10.55 -8.91 10.44
C PHE A 574 -9.76 -9.29 11.68
N TRP A 575 -9.14 -8.28 12.29
CA TRP A 575 -8.34 -8.44 13.50
C TRP A 575 -8.73 -7.38 14.53
N PRO A 576 -9.53 -7.72 15.56
CA PRO A 576 -9.99 -6.73 16.53
C PRO A 576 -8.90 -6.26 17.48
N ASP A 577 -9.14 -5.11 18.12
CA ASP A 577 -8.33 -4.68 19.25
C ASP A 577 -8.54 -5.61 20.46
N ILE A 578 -7.44 -6.27 20.84
CA ILE A 578 -7.37 -7.33 21.86
C ILE A 578 -6.59 -6.91 23.11
N GLU A 579 -6.10 -5.65 23.22
CA GLU A 579 -5.23 -5.22 24.33
C GLU A 579 -5.88 -5.43 25.72
N GLU A 580 -7.21 -5.32 25.80
CA GLU A 580 -7.98 -5.50 27.04
C GLU A 580 -8.48 -6.93 27.29
N LEU A 581 -8.22 -7.87 26.37
CA LEU A 581 -8.73 -9.25 26.42
C LEU A 581 -7.66 -10.28 26.85
N THR A 582 -6.61 -9.80 27.51
CA THR A 582 -5.48 -10.59 28.00
C THR A 582 -5.92 -11.68 28.98
N GLY A 583 -5.41 -12.91 28.80
CA GLY A 583 -5.73 -14.07 29.64
C GLY A 583 -7.05 -14.81 29.34
N GLN A 584 -7.78 -14.45 28.28
CA GLN A 584 -8.93 -15.23 27.79
C GLN A 584 -8.48 -16.36 26.83
N ASN A 585 -9.30 -17.42 26.69
CA ASN A 585 -9.05 -18.49 25.73
C ASN A 585 -9.76 -18.18 24.40
N ILE A 586 -9.16 -17.30 23.62
CA ILE A 586 -9.71 -16.83 22.35
C ILE A 586 -9.24 -17.76 21.23
N ARG A 587 -10.16 -18.19 20.38
CA ARG A 587 -9.83 -19.03 19.21
C ARG A 587 -10.36 -18.43 17.94
N MET A 588 -9.53 -18.45 16.90
CA MET A 588 -9.96 -18.26 15.53
C MET A 588 -10.06 -19.64 14.88
N VAL A 589 -11.27 -20.06 14.50
CA VAL A 589 -11.54 -21.40 13.99
C VAL A 589 -11.91 -21.32 12.52
N TRP A 590 -11.08 -21.94 11.67
CA TRP A 590 -11.31 -22.05 10.23
C TRP A 590 -11.98 -23.38 9.92
N ASP A 591 -13.20 -23.32 9.38
CA ASP A 591 -13.93 -24.48 8.89
C ASP A 591 -13.67 -24.69 7.38
N ASP A 592 -13.53 -23.59 6.65
CA ASP A 592 -13.06 -23.55 5.26
C ASP A 592 -12.16 -22.32 5.02
N LEU A 593 -11.71 -22.07 3.79
CA LEU A 593 -10.91 -20.89 3.43
C LEU A 593 -11.72 -19.58 3.46
N GLU A 594 -13.04 -19.64 3.28
CA GLU A 594 -13.94 -18.47 3.26
C GLU A 594 -14.89 -18.41 4.46
N SER A 595 -14.96 -19.48 5.26
CA SER A 595 -15.83 -19.56 6.44
C SER A 595 -15.03 -19.89 7.69
N TRP A 596 -15.12 -18.98 8.66
CA TRP A 596 -14.40 -19.07 9.93
C TRP A 596 -15.13 -18.26 11.00
N HIS A 597 -14.80 -18.50 12.27
CA HIS A 597 -15.41 -17.77 13.38
C HIS A 597 -14.44 -17.55 14.54
N TRP A 598 -14.77 -16.58 15.38
CA TRP A 598 -14.16 -16.41 16.70
C TRP A 598 -14.93 -17.20 17.76
N GLU A 599 -14.22 -17.91 18.63
CA GLU A 599 -14.74 -18.51 19.87
C GLU A 599 -14.07 -17.82 21.08
N GLY A 600 -14.86 -17.53 22.12
CA GLY A 600 -14.36 -16.93 23.36
C GLY A 600 -13.90 -15.48 23.24
N LEU A 601 -14.16 -14.81 22.11
CA LEU A 601 -13.92 -13.38 21.93
C LEU A 601 -15.08 -12.59 22.53
N THR A 602 -14.88 -12.03 23.73
CA THR A 602 -15.92 -11.22 24.39
C THR A 602 -15.90 -9.78 23.91
N ILE A 603 -17.07 -9.23 23.54
CA ILE A 603 -17.25 -7.79 23.31
C ILE A 603 -17.84 -7.20 24.60
N PRO A 604 -17.08 -6.41 25.40
CA PRO A 604 -17.62 -5.82 26.62
C PRO A 604 -18.74 -4.85 26.31
N GLY A 605 -19.80 -4.89 27.13
CA GLY A 605 -20.90 -3.94 27.04
C GLY A 605 -20.44 -2.51 27.32
N GLY A 606 -20.92 -1.56 26.53
CA GLY A 606 -20.65 -0.14 26.69
C GLY A 606 -19.29 0.34 26.17
N THR A 607 -18.53 -0.51 25.48
CA THR A 607 -17.27 -0.11 24.82
C THR A 607 -17.35 -0.25 23.30
N VAL A 608 -16.53 0.54 22.61
CA VAL A 608 -16.39 0.48 21.14
C VAL A 608 -15.10 -0.23 20.83
N ARG A 609 -15.17 -1.32 20.05
CA ARG A 609 -13.98 -2.03 19.57
C ARG A 609 -13.81 -1.81 18.09
N THR A 610 -12.66 -1.27 17.71
CA THR A 610 -12.31 -1.10 16.30
C THR A 610 -11.55 -2.31 15.79
N PHE A 611 -11.62 -2.53 14.47
CA PHE A 611 -10.91 -3.60 13.80
C PHE A 611 -10.64 -3.23 12.34
N PRO A 612 -9.40 -3.35 11.83
CA PRO A 612 -9.16 -3.38 10.40
C PRO A 612 -9.78 -4.64 9.79
N PHE A 613 -10.23 -4.53 8.55
CA PHE A 613 -10.68 -5.67 7.76
C PHE A 613 -10.27 -5.57 6.28
N GLU A 614 -10.23 -6.73 5.63
CA GLU A 614 -10.08 -6.87 4.19
C GLU A 614 -11.09 -7.88 3.67
N LYS A 615 -11.70 -7.56 2.52
CA LYS A 615 -12.70 -8.38 1.84
C LYS A 615 -12.55 -8.25 0.33
N THR A 616 -13.08 -9.21 -0.41
CA THR A 616 -13.41 -9.00 -1.82
C THR A 616 -14.87 -9.31 -2.05
N VAL A 617 -15.53 -8.39 -2.74
CA VAL A 617 -16.96 -8.44 -3.02
C VAL A 617 -17.13 -8.74 -4.51
N SER A 618 -17.91 -9.77 -4.81
CA SER A 618 -18.28 -10.09 -6.19
C SER A 618 -19.47 -9.22 -6.63
N SER A 619 -19.44 -8.80 -7.88
CA SER A 619 -20.49 -8.06 -8.57
C SER A 619 -21.08 -8.91 -9.69
N ASP A 620 -22.40 -8.90 -9.82
CA ASP A 620 -23.10 -9.61 -10.90
C ASP A 620 -22.76 -9.02 -12.28
N ASN A 621 -22.69 -7.68 -12.34
CA ASN A 621 -22.33 -6.92 -13.53
C ASN A 621 -20.88 -6.39 -13.45
N PRO A 622 -20.18 -6.26 -14.59
CA PRO A 622 -18.88 -5.62 -14.62
C PRO A 622 -19.01 -4.14 -14.25
N VAL A 623 -18.18 -3.67 -13.31
CA VAL A 623 -18.11 -2.27 -12.91
C VAL A 623 -17.35 -1.47 -13.97
N PHE A 624 -17.84 -0.29 -14.33
CA PHE A 624 -17.15 0.61 -15.24
C PHE A 624 -17.60 2.06 -15.09
N ALA A 625 -16.73 2.98 -15.47
CA ALA A 625 -17.05 4.39 -15.70
C ALA A 625 -16.39 4.80 -17.01
N THR A 626 -17.20 4.94 -18.06
CA THR A 626 -16.71 5.26 -19.40
C THR A 626 -17.30 6.57 -19.88
N VAL A 627 -16.43 7.47 -20.32
CA VAL A 627 -16.80 8.81 -20.82
C VAL A 627 -16.17 9.07 -22.18
N SER A 628 -16.65 10.09 -22.87
CA SER A 628 -16.04 10.65 -24.07
C SER A 628 -16.07 12.17 -24.01
N PHE A 629 -15.18 12.83 -24.76
CA PHE A 629 -15.23 14.28 -24.86
C PHE A 629 -16.33 14.69 -25.86
N GLY A 630 -17.31 15.45 -25.38
CA GLY A 630 -18.37 16.11 -26.15
C GLY A 630 -18.24 17.64 -26.12
N GLU A 631 -19.22 18.34 -26.69
CA GLU A 631 -19.21 19.82 -26.78
C GLU A 631 -19.34 20.50 -25.42
N ALA A 632 -20.03 19.87 -24.45
CA ALA A 632 -20.20 20.39 -23.10
C ALA A 632 -19.14 19.89 -22.09
N GLY A 633 -18.19 19.06 -22.52
CA GLY A 633 -17.17 18.45 -21.67
C GLY A 633 -17.23 16.93 -21.68
N LEU A 634 -17.10 16.30 -20.51
CA LEU A 634 -17.10 14.84 -20.39
C LEU A 634 -18.50 14.33 -20.07
N GLU A 635 -18.98 13.47 -20.94
CA GLU A 635 -20.26 12.78 -20.78
C GLU A 635 -20.07 11.29 -21.02
N GLY A 636 -20.83 10.47 -20.31
CA GLY A 636 -20.68 9.03 -20.42
C GLY A 636 -21.70 8.22 -19.66
N SER A 637 -21.34 6.98 -19.39
CA SER A 637 -22.17 6.00 -18.69
C SER A 637 -21.37 5.27 -17.62
N TYR A 638 -22.06 4.77 -16.61
CA TYR A 638 -21.45 4.04 -15.50
C TYR A 638 -22.26 2.81 -15.12
N GLU A 639 -21.58 1.83 -14.52
CA GLU A 639 -22.16 0.73 -13.76
C GLU A 639 -21.29 0.58 -12.51
N LEU A 640 -21.88 0.77 -11.33
CA LEU A 640 -21.15 0.75 -10.05
C LEU A 640 -21.28 -0.59 -9.30
N GLY A 641 -21.87 -1.60 -9.94
CA GLY A 641 -21.98 -2.95 -9.37
C GLY A 641 -22.86 -3.00 -8.12
N PRO A 642 -22.38 -3.55 -6.97
CA PRO A 642 -23.18 -3.74 -5.78
C PRO A 642 -23.36 -2.46 -4.93
N LEU A 643 -22.78 -1.33 -5.34
CA LEU A 643 -22.91 -0.07 -4.59
C LEU A 643 -24.35 0.46 -4.64
N THR A 644 -24.89 0.83 -3.48
CA THR A 644 -26.23 1.44 -3.36
C THR A 644 -26.13 2.90 -2.92
N ASN A 645 -27.10 3.71 -3.36
CA ASN A 645 -27.21 5.14 -3.02
C ASN A 645 -25.91 5.94 -3.26
N PRO A 646 -25.43 6.02 -4.52
CA PRO A 646 -24.22 6.80 -4.83
C PRO A 646 -24.47 8.30 -4.59
N GLU A 647 -23.54 8.93 -3.88
CA GLU A 647 -23.56 10.33 -3.49
C GLU A 647 -22.18 10.97 -3.64
N HIS A 648 -22.15 12.31 -3.70
CA HIS A 648 -20.91 13.11 -3.65
C HIS A 648 -19.84 12.62 -4.65
N GLY A 649 -20.25 12.39 -5.90
CA GLY A 649 -19.34 11.99 -6.97
C GLY A 649 -18.33 13.08 -7.28
N LEU A 650 -17.05 12.70 -7.38
CA LEU A 650 -15.96 13.58 -7.74
C LEU A 650 -15.08 12.93 -8.81
N LEU A 651 -14.66 13.68 -9.82
CA LEU A 651 -13.52 13.30 -10.65
C LEU A 651 -12.30 13.98 -10.05
N VAL A 652 -11.29 13.20 -9.69
CA VAL A 652 -10.06 13.68 -9.06
C VAL A 652 -8.88 13.40 -10.00
N SER A 653 -8.05 14.41 -10.25
CA SER A 653 -6.84 14.26 -11.06
C SER A 653 -5.65 13.76 -10.22
N PRO A 654 -4.56 13.31 -10.88
CA PRO A 654 -3.29 13.07 -10.21
C PRO A 654 -2.67 14.33 -9.59
N THR A 655 -3.10 15.53 -10.01
CA THR A 655 -2.75 16.82 -9.43
C THR A 655 -3.67 17.25 -8.29
N GLY A 656 -4.69 16.44 -7.94
CA GLY A 656 -5.48 16.61 -6.70
C GLY A 656 -6.62 17.61 -6.85
N GLU A 657 -6.65 18.29 -8.00
CA GLU A 657 -7.82 19.00 -8.50
C GLU A 657 -9.02 18.06 -8.58
N ARG A 658 -10.19 18.64 -8.44
CA ARG A 658 -11.44 17.90 -8.30
C ARG A 658 -12.59 18.67 -8.92
N VAL A 659 -13.45 17.95 -9.63
CA VAL A 659 -14.70 18.48 -10.19
C VAL A 659 -15.87 17.59 -9.77
N ALA A 660 -17.05 18.18 -9.62
CA ALA A 660 -18.26 17.43 -9.26
C ALA A 660 -18.65 16.46 -10.39
N VAL A 661 -19.19 15.29 -10.02
CA VAL A 661 -19.76 14.32 -10.95
C VAL A 661 -21.20 14.01 -10.54
N GLN A 662 -22.10 14.11 -11.52
CA GLN A 662 -23.51 13.80 -11.35
C GLN A 662 -23.85 12.45 -11.97
N PHE A 663 -24.66 11.67 -11.26
CA PHE A 663 -25.16 10.36 -11.68
C PHE A 663 -26.65 10.48 -11.99
N VAL A 664 -27.03 10.31 -13.26
CA VAL A 664 -28.42 10.48 -13.72
C VAL A 664 -28.82 9.33 -14.64
N ASP A 665 -29.67 8.42 -14.15
CA ASP A 665 -30.23 7.30 -14.93
C ASP A 665 -29.16 6.47 -15.69
N GLY A 666 -28.03 6.17 -15.02
CA GLY A 666 -26.91 5.43 -15.62
C GLY A 666 -25.95 6.28 -16.47
N ASN A 667 -26.25 7.57 -16.64
CA ASN A 667 -25.35 8.53 -17.28
C ASN A 667 -24.48 9.24 -16.25
N LEU A 668 -23.25 9.51 -16.64
CA LEU A 668 -22.26 10.24 -15.88
C LEU A 668 -22.04 11.60 -16.55
N ILE A 669 -22.25 12.68 -15.80
CA ILE A 669 -21.99 14.06 -16.24
C ILE A 669 -20.91 14.64 -15.35
N VAL A 670 -19.77 15.02 -15.94
CA VAL A 670 -18.68 15.65 -15.20
C VAL A 670 -18.83 17.16 -15.28
N GLY A 671 -18.72 17.83 -14.13
CA GLY A 671 -18.71 19.28 -14.04
C GLY A 671 -17.47 19.88 -14.70
N SER A 672 -17.59 21.16 -15.08
CA SER A 672 -16.51 21.93 -15.72
C SER A 672 -15.80 22.89 -14.78
N GLN A 673 -16.24 22.97 -13.52
CA GLN A 673 -15.69 23.88 -12.50
C GLN A 673 -14.94 23.09 -11.44
N GLU A 674 -13.72 23.54 -11.15
CA GLU A 674 -12.94 23.02 -10.04
C GLU A 674 -13.61 23.36 -8.70
N LEU A 675 -13.57 22.40 -7.77
CA LEU A 675 -14.08 22.54 -6.42
C LEU A 675 -12.95 22.87 -5.45
N ALA A 676 -13.23 23.79 -4.52
CA ALA A 676 -12.35 24.04 -3.40
C ALA A 676 -12.31 22.84 -2.43
N ASP A 677 -11.27 22.78 -1.60
CA ASP A 677 -11.04 21.72 -0.60
C ASP A 677 -12.18 21.53 0.41
N SER A 678 -13.11 22.48 0.50
CA SER A 678 -14.26 22.45 1.41
C SER A 678 -15.59 22.09 0.75
N GLN A 679 -15.58 21.60 -0.50
CA GLN A 679 -16.80 21.43 -1.31
C GLN A 679 -16.87 20.07 -2.01
N PHE A 680 -18.09 19.53 -2.11
CA PHE A 680 -18.44 18.39 -2.97
C PHE A 680 -19.25 18.77 -4.21
N ASP A 681 -19.94 19.91 -4.14
CA ASP A 681 -20.69 20.48 -5.24
C ASP A 681 -20.69 22.01 -5.07
N THR A 682 -20.83 22.70 -6.20
CA THR A 682 -20.97 24.14 -6.34
C THR A 682 -22.28 24.69 -5.76
N THR A 683 -23.30 23.83 -5.57
CA THR A 683 -24.66 24.27 -5.20
C THR A 683 -25.04 24.11 -3.72
N THR A 684 -24.35 23.24 -2.99
CA THR A 684 -24.75 22.85 -1.62
C THR A 684 -24.06 23.71 -0.57
N SER A 685 -24.82 24.63 0.05
CA SER A 685 -24.32 25.51 1.12
C SER A 685 -24.51 24.96 2.54
N ILE A 686 -25.22 23.83 2.69
CA ILE A 686 -25.50 23.18 3.98
C ILE A 686 -24.59 21.95 4.11
N VAL A 687 -23.56 22.06 4.94
CA VAL A 687 -22.68 20.94 5.31
C VAL A 687 -23.30 20.27 6.54
N ASN A 688 -23.73 19.01 6.41
CA ASN A 688 -24.05 18.19 7.57
C ASN A 688 -22.75 17.53 8.10
N GLU A 689 -22.78 16.96 9.31
CA GLU A 689 -21.60 16.33 9.94
C GLU A 689 -21.00 15.20 9.09
N GLU A 690 -21.84 14.51 8.30
CA GLU A 690 -21.39 13.46 7.40
C GLU A 690 -20.65 14.00 6.18
N THR A 691 -21.15 15.06 5.56
CA THR A 691 -20.48 15.79 4.48
C THR A 691 -19.13 16.30 4.96
N GLU A 692 -19.06 16.92 6.15
CA GLU A 692 -17.79 17.40 6.73
C GLU A 692 -16.79 16.26 6.93
N SER A 693 -17.24 15.15 7.51
CA SER A 693 -16.39 13.96 7.75
C SER A 693 -15.86 13.37 6.44
N ARG A 694 -16.70 13.30 5.39
CA ARG A 694 -16.31 12.81 4.06
C ARG A 694 -15.32 13.77 3.38
N ILE A 695 -15.48 15.09 3.50
CA ILE A 695 -14.54 16.11 3.00
C ILE A 695 -13.18 15.95 3.69
N ASN A 696 -13.18 15.87 5.02
CA ASN A 696 -11.96 15.74 5.81
C ASN A 696 -11.20 14.46 5.42
N PHE A 697 -11.92 13.35 5.21
CA PHE A 697 -11.32 12.10 4.75
C PHE A 697 -10.69 12.23 3.37
N ILE A 698 -11.36 12.85 2.39
CA ILE A 698 -10.80 13.07 1.05
C ILE A 698 -9.61 14.03 1.11
N ASN A 699 -9.66 15.11 1.89
CA ASN A 699 -8.53 16.02 2.04
C ASN A 699 -7.33 15.34 2.68
N ALA A 700 -7.53 14.45 3.65
CA ALA A 700 -6.47 13.62 4.18
C ALA A 700 -5.90 12.69 3.10
N LEU A 701 -6.76 12.07 2.29
CA LEU A 701 -6.36 11.17 1.20
C LEU A 701 -5.56 11.88 0.10
N LEU A 702 -5.93 13.11 -0.26
CA LEU A 702 -5.28 13.90 -1.31
C LEU A 702 -4.08 14.74 -0.82
N LYS A 703 -3.76 14.69 0.48
CA LYS A 703 -2.72 15.50 1.14
C LYS A 703 -1.31 15.22 0.58
N ARG A 704 -0.54 16.28 0.30
CA ARG A 704 0.70 16.22 -0.53
C ARG A 704 1.98 16.72 0.14
N GLN A 705 2.06 16.64 1.46
CA GLN A 705 3.11 17.34 2.20
C GLN A 705 4.54 16.81 1.93
N ASN A 706 4.69 15.55 1.50
CA ASN A 706 6.01 14.95 1.22
C ASN A 706 6.17 14.54 -0.25
N ALA A 707 7.27 14.98 -0.87
CA ALA A 707 7.64 14.63 -2.25
C ALA A 707 7.92 13.13 -2.43
N ASP A 708 8.34 12.45 -1.35
CA ASP A 708 8.63 11.00 -1.37
C ASP A 708 7.37 10.12 -1.24
N VAL A 709 6.22 10.73 -0.92
CA VAL A 709 4.92 10.04 -0.88
C VAL A 709 4.25 10.20 -2.23
N ARG A 710 3.96 9.07 -2.89
CA ARG A 710 3.26 9.09 -4.17
C ARG A 710 1.89 9.75 -4.05
N LYS A 711 1.59 10.65 -4.98
CA LYS A 711 0.31 11.37 -5.08
C LYS A 711 -0.85 10.36 -5.24
N TYR A 712 -2.02 10.63 -4.69
CA TYR A 712 -3.23 9.83 -4.92
C TYR A 712 -4.36 10.73 -5.41
N PRO A 713 -5.17 10.30 -6.40
CA PRO A 713 -4.96 9.12 -7.24
C PRO A 713 -3.77 9.32 -8.20
N GLN A 714 -3.33 8.26 -8.88
CA GLN A 714 -2.22 8.33 -9.86
C GLN A 714 -2.70 8.54 -11.30
N VAL A 715 -3.97 8.25 -11.57
CA VAL A 715 -4.67 8.53 -12.84
C VAL A 715 -5.98 9.25 -12.53
N PRO A 716 -6.55 10.03 -13.48
CA PRO A 716 -7.86 10.62 -13.29
C PRO A 716 -8.89 9.55 -12.90
N SER A 717 -9.47 9.69 -11.71
CA SER A 717 -10.29 8.64 -11.10
C SER A 717 -11.57 9.23 -10.53
N LEU A 718 -12.66 8.49 -10.70
CA LEU A 718 -13.95 8.77 -10.12
C LEU A 718 -13.96 8.31 -8.66
N PHE A 719 -14.28 9.22 -7.75
CA PHE A 719 -14.49 8.97 -6.32
C PHE A 719 -15.99 9.06 -6.06
N VAL A 720 -16.57 8.03 -5.45
CA VAL A 720 -18.01 7.97 -5.17
C VAL A 720 -18.26 7.47 -3.76
N TRP A 721 -19.06 8.20 -2.99
CA TRP A 721 -19.55 7.71 -1.71
C TRP A 721 -20.83 6.90 -1.92
N SER A 722 -21.02 5.86 -1.12
CA SER A 722 -22.18 4.97 -1.16
C SER A 722 -22.42 4.34 0.20
N ASP A 723 -23.51 3.59 0.34
CA ASP A 723 -23.74 2.77 1.52
C ASP A 723 -22.63 1.70 1.68
N PRO A 724 -22.31 1.28 2.92
CA PRO A 724 -21.32 0.25 3.16
C PRO A 724 -21.76 -1.09 2.55
N LEU A 725 -20.82 -1.78 1.89
CA LEU A 725 -21.02 -3.15 1.41
C LEU A 725 -21.10 -4.12 2.59
N ASP A 726 -21.85 -5.20 2.42
CA ASP A 726 -21.95 -6.24 3.45
C ASP A 726 -20.58 -6.85 3.74
N LEU A 727 -20.18 -6.85 5.01
CA LEU A 727 -18.94 -7.45 5.47
C LEU A 727 -19.06 -8.96 5.67
N GLY A 728 -20.26 -9.54 5.74
CA GLY A 728 -20.46 -10.96 6.03
C GLY A 728 -19.92 -11.36 7.41
N ILE A 729 -19.91 -10.41 8.35
CA ILE A 729 -19.53 -10.62 9.75
C ILE A 729 -20.82 -10.60 10.57
N GLU A 730 -21.12 -11.70 11.22
CA GLU A 730 -22.29 -11.85 12.08
C GLU A 730 -21.86 -11.74 13.53
N PHE A 731 -22.03 -10.54 14.09
CA PHE A 731 -21.90 -10.34 15.53
C PHE A 731 -23.16 -10.85 16.24
N PRO A 732 -23.03 -11.37 17.47
CA PRO A 732 -24.18 -11.72 18.28
C PRO A 732 -25.17 -10.56 18.49
N GLY A 733 -26.47 -10.86 18.38
CA GLY A 733 -27.54 -9.87 18.49
C GLY A 733 -27.83 -9.12 17.17
N GLU A 734 -28.98 -8.45 17.08
CA GLU A 734 -29.29 -7.60 15.93
C GLU A 734 -28.44 -6.34 15.99
N GLN A 735 -27.57 -6.15 15.00
CA GLN A 735 -26.71 -4.98 14.87
C GLN A 735 -27.32 -4.01 13.87
N LYS A 736 -27.40 -2.74 14.24
CA LYS A 736 -27.65 -1.66 13.30
C LYS A 736 -26.35 -1.35 12.54
N ILE A 737 -26.38 -1.53 11.22
CA ILE A 737 -25.24 -1.24 10.36
C ILE A 737 -25.28 0.24 9.97
N ILE A 738 -24.19 0.96 10.24
CA ILE A 738 -23.98 2.32 9.75
C ILE A 738 -22.61 2.42 9.08
N GLY A 739 -22.41 3.37 8.17
CA GLY A 739 -21.12 3.53 7.55
C GLY A 739 -21.15 4.24 6.21
N SER A 740 -20.02 4.23 5.53
CA SER A 740 -19.91 4.70 4.15
C SER A 740 -18.82 3.93 3.42
N ALA A 741 -19.03 3.68 2.13
CA ALA A 741 -18.03 3.17 1.23
C ALA A 741 -17.59 4.26 0.25
N LEU A 742 -16.30 4.60 0.25
CA LEU A 742 -15.67 5.39 -0.79
C LEU A 742 -15.12 4.44 -1.86
N THR A 743 -15.70 4.52 -3.05
CA THR A 743 -15.22 3.79 -4.22
C THR A 743 -14.34 4.68 -5.07
N VAL A 744 -13.16 4.18 -5.43
CA VAL A 744 -12.27 4.81 -6.40
C VAL A 744 -12.21 3.94 -7.64
N LEU A 745 -12.56 4.53 -8.80
CA LEU A 745 -12.63 3.86 -10.09
C LEU A 745 -11.91 4.71 -11.14
N PRO A 746 -10.82 4.21 -11.77
CA PRO A 746 -10.17 4.94 -12.87
C PRO A 746 -11.14 5.30 -13.98
N LEU A 747 -11.06 6.52 -14.49
CA LEU A 747 -11.96 6.99 -15.53
C LEU A 747 -11.50 6.45 -16.90
N LYS A 748 -12.34 5.68 -17.59
CA LYS A 748 -12.04 5.23 -18.96
C LYS A 748 -12.55 6.24 -19.98
N ILE A 749 -11.64 6.90 -20.69
CA ILE A 749 -12.00 7.86 -21.74
C ILE A 749 -11.95 7.14 -23.09
N SER A 750 -13.10 7.05 -23.75
CA SER A 750 -13.22 6.48 -25.10
C SER A 750 -12.90 7.51 -26.18
N LYS A 751 -12.51 7.02 -27.36
CA LYS A 751 -12.28 7.89 -28.52
C LYS A 751 -13.55 8.65 -28.91
N THR A 752 -13.43 9.96 -29.11
CA THR A 752 -14.51 10.79 -29.65
C THR A 752 -14.69 10.49 -31.13
N SER A 753 -15.93 10.47 -31.61
CA SER A 753 -16.21 10.06 -32.99
C SER A 753 -15.68 11.10 -34.01
N PRO A 754 -15.21 10.68 -35.20
CA PRO A 754 -14.76 11.61 -36.24
C PRO A 754 -15.81 12.65 -36.61
N GLY A 755 -15.38 13.91 -36.78
CA GLY A 755 -16.24 15.04 -37.13
C GLY A 755 -17.01 15.68 -35.97
N GLN A 756 -16.93 15.14 -34.75
CA GLN A 756 -17.55 15.73 -33.58
C GLN A 756 -16.69 16.82 -32.95
N LYS A 757 -17.35 17.85 -32.42
CA LYS A 757 -16.72 18.84 -31.55
C LYS A 757 -16.46 18.24 -30.17
N PHE A 758 -15.42 18.74 -29.52
CA PHE A 758 -15.06 18.33 -28.18
C PHE A 758 -14.56 19.50 -27.33
N PHE A 759 -14.71 19.35 -26.02
CA PHE A 759 -14.10 20.17 -24.98
C PHE A 759 -13.29 19.27 -24.05
N VAL A 760 -12.01 19.58 -23.85
CA VAL A 760 -11.11 18.94 -22.88
C VAL A 760 -11.01 19.86 -21.66
N PRO A 761 -11.59 19.48 -20.50
CA PRO A 761 -11.48 20.25 -19.27
C PRO A 761 -10.03 20.31 -18.75
N SER A 762 -9.68 21.34 -17.99
CA SER A 762 -8.30 21.54 -17.49
C SER A 762 -7.76 20.38 -16.67
N ILE A 763 -8.63 19.78 -15.84
CA ILE A 763 -8.32 18.62 -15.00
C ILE A 763 -7.79 17.38 -15.77
N LEU A 764 -8.01 17.32 -17.10
CA LEU A 764 -7.52 16.25 -17.97
C LEU A 764 -6.42 16.68 -18.95
N THR A 765 -5.94 17.91 -18.83
CA THR A 765 -4.93 18.47 -19.73
C THR A 765 -3.56 18.38 -19.06
N SER A 766 -2.63 17.64 -19.66
CA SER A 766 -1.24 17.63 -19.20
C SER A 766 -0.47 18.79 -19.81
N LEU A 767 0.18 19.59 -18.97
CA LEU A 767 1.05 20.70 -19.39
C LEU A 767 2.45 20.57 -18.80
N TYR A 768 3.46 20.98 -19.57
CA TYR A 768 4.85 21.06 -19.12
C TYR A 768 5.47 22.40 -19.52
N PRO A 769 5.84 23.29 -18.58
CA PRO A 769 6.39 24.59 -18.91
C PRO A 769 7.86 24.48 -19.35
N SER A 770 8.22 25.17 -20.44
CA SER A 770 9.57 25.16 -21.02
C SER A 770 10.10 26.58 -21.25
N ASN A 771 11.41 26.74 -21.38
CA ASN A 771 12.02 28.07 -21.56
C ASN A 771 12.06 28.53 -23.01
N ALA A 772 11.97 27.61 -23.97
CA ALA A 772 12.16 27.91 -25.38
C ALA A 772 10.90 27.66 -26.19
N ILE A 773 10.73 28.42 -27.28
CA ILE A 773 9.58 28.33 -28.20
C ILE A 773 9.44 26.95 -28.87
N ASN A 774 10.52 26.19 -28.91
CA ASN A 774 10.57 24.81 -29.43
C ASN A 774 10.43 23.74 -28.33
N GLY A 775 10.17 24.12 -27.07
CA GLY A 775 9.95 23.18 -25.98
C GLY A 775 11.19 22.70 -25.24
N ILE A 776 12.37 23.19 -25.61
CA ILE A 776 13.65 22.79 -25.02
C ILE A 776 13.86 23.52 -23.67
N GLY A 777 14.36 22.76 -22.69
CA GLY A 777 14.69 23.26 -21.36
C GLY A 777 13.48 23.39 -20.43
N ALA A 778 13.73 23.22 -19.14
CA ALA A 778 12.73 23.28 -18.07
C ALA A 778 12.54 24.72 -17.57
N SER A 779 11.29 25.15 -17.37
CA SER A 779 10.99 26.44 -16.74
C SER A 779 11.46 26.47 -15.29
N TYR A 780 12.27 27.45 -14.90
CA TYR A 780 12.69 27.60 -13.51
C TYR A 780 11.56 28.08 -12.58
N ALA A 781 10.43 28.50 -13.15
CA ALA A 781 9.23 28.82 -12.40
C ALA A 781 8.48 27.55 -11.91
N TYR A 782 8.91 26.37 -12.35
CA TYR A 782 8.28 25.09 -12.05
C TYR A 782 9.30 24.12 -11.46
N ASP A 783 8.94 23.46 -10.36
CA ASP A 783 9.75 22.39 -9.76
C ASP A 783 9.25 21.05 -10.31
N PHE A 784 10.00 20.46 -11.24
CA PHE A 784 9.66 19.19 -11.88
C PHE A 784 9.82 17.97 -10.98
N THR A 785 10.53 18.11 -9.85
CA THR A 785 10.70 17.02 -8.90
C THR A 785 9.48 16.92 -8.01
N LYS A 786 8.96 18.08 -7.57
CA LYS A 786 7.73 18.18 -6.76
C LYS A 786 6.47 18.25 -7.60
N ASP A 787 6.61 18.52 -8.89
CA ASP A 787 5.52 18.68 -9.85
C ASP A 787 4.51 19.73 -9.34
N GLN A 788 5.05 20.92 -9.08
CA GLN A 788 4.33 22.12 -8.61
C GLN A 788 5.02 23.40 -9.07
N TRP A 789 4.28 24.50 -9.13
CA TRP A 789 4.85 25.83 -9.33
C TRP A 789 5.75 26.23 -8.14
N ASN A 790 6.85 26.92 -8.44
CA ASN A 790 7.84 27.24 -7.42
C ASN A 790 7.27 28.28 -6.44
N ASP A 791 7.38 27.99 -5.13
CA ASP A 791 6.85 28.86 -4.08
C ASP A 791 7.67 30.14 -3.88
N GLU A 792 8.91 30.14 -4.35
CA GLU A 792 9.81 31.28 -4.25
C GLU A 792 9.40 32.42 -5.18
N LYS A 793 9.45 33.65 -4.65
CA LYS A 793 9.19 34.86 -5.42
C LYS A 793 10.32 35.13 -6.41
N ILE A 794 9.99 35.29 -7.68
CA ILE A 794 10.93 35.51 -8.78
C ILE A 794 11.03 37.01 -9.08
N ASN A 795 12.25 37.54 -9.23
CA ASN A 795 12.50 38.97 -9.47
C ASN A 795 13.18 39.27 -10.81
N ARG A 796 12.94 38.45 -11.83
CA ARG A 796 13.45 38.64 -13.19
C ARG A 796 12.36 38.37 -14.22
N SER A 797 12.46 38.96 -15.41
CA SER A 797 11.57 38.67 -16.52
C SER A 797 11.72 37.22 -16.97
N HIS A 798 10.63 36.64 -17.44
CA HIS A 798 10.59 35.25 -17.86
C HIS A 798 9.62 35.05 -19.00
N GLN A 799 10.09 34.39 -20.05
CA GLN A 799 9.21 33.86 -21.08
C GLN A 799 9.21 32.34 -20.94
N MET A 800 8.02 31.77 -20.83
CA MET A 800 7.81 30.33 -20.79
C MET A 800 6.81 29.88 -21.85
N TRP A 801 6.91 28.63 -22.24
CA TRP A 801 6.04 27.97 -23.19
C TRP A 801 5.45 26.73 -22.55
N LEU A 802 4.13 26.73 -22.39
CA LEU A 802 3.35 25.59 -21.91
C LEU A 802 3.25 24.58 -23.06
N LYS A 803 3.90 23.43 -22.89
CA LYS A 803 3.75 22.28 -23.78
C LYS A 803 2.51 21.51 -23.35
N VAL A 804 1.44 21.66 -24.09
CA VAL A 804 0.15 21.07 -23.76
C VAL A 804 -0.06 19.85 -24.64
N LYS A 805 -0.24 18.67 -24.03
CA LYS A 805 -0.47 17.43 -24.75
C LYS A 805 -1.94 17.29 -25.09
N VAL A 806 -2.24 17.17 -26.39
CA VAL A 806 -3.61 16.89 -26.84
C VAL A 806 -3.92 15.42 -26.54
N PRO A 807 -5.06 15.11 -25.88
CA PRO A 807 -5.41 13.73 -25.58
C PRO A 807 -5.51 12.88 -26.85
N SER A 808 -4.89 11.69 -26.83
CA SER A 808 -4.94 10.75 -27.97
C SER A 808 -6.37 10.31 -28.32
N MET A 809 -7.32 10.45 -27.38
CA MET A 809 -8.72 10.07 -27.57
C MET A 809 -9.49 10.99 -28.53
N VAL A 810 -8.99 12.20 -28.78
CA VAL A 810 -9.56 13.12 -29.79
C VAL A 810 -8.71 13.19 -31.06
N MET A 811 -7.53 12.55 -31.07
CA MET A 811 -6.61 12.59 -32.20
C MET A 811 -7.06 11.65 -33.34
N PRO A 812 -6.88 12.05 -34.62
CA PRO A 812 -6.40 13.35 -35.09
C PRO A 812 -7.45 14.46 -34.93
N ALA A 813 -7.05 15.63 -34.43
CA ALA A 813 -7.94 16.76 -34.15
C ALA A 813 -7.44 18.07 -34.78
N THR A 814 -8.37 19.02 -34.93
CA THR A 814 -8.07 20.44 -35.13
C THR A 814 -8.51 21.20 -33.87
N ILE A 815 -7.56 21.84 -33.19
CA ILE A 815 -7.86 22.67 -32.01
C ILE A 815 -8.33 24.05 -32.50
N THR A 816 -9.51 24.47 -32.04
CA THR A 816 -10.12 25.74 -32.44
C THR A 816 -9.93 26.82 -31.39
N LYS A 817 -9.80 26.42 -30.12
CA LYS A 817 -9.61 27.36 -29.01
C LYS A 817 -8.87 26.69 -27.86
N ALA A 818 -7.99 27.44 -27.20
CA ALA A 818 -7.38 27.06 -25.93
C ALA A 818 -7.58 28.20 -24.93
N ILE A 819 -7.95 27.86 -23.70
CA ILE A 819 -8.12 28.82 -22.61
C ILE A 819 -7.06 28.50 -21.56
N VAL A 820 -6.20 29.48 -21.28
CA VAL A 820 -5.15 29.37 -20.26
C VAL A 820 -5.54 30.26 -19.09
N THR A 821 -5.80 29.63 -17.95
CA THR A 821 -6.12 30.33 -16.71
C THR A 821 -4.89 30.31 -15.81
N VAL A 822 -4.47 31.46 -15.31
CA VAL A 822 -3.23 31.60 -14.51
C VAL A 822 -3.59 32.29 -13.21
N ASP A 823 -3.40 31.62 -12.06
CA ASP A 823 -3.39 32.30 -10.76
C ASP A 823 -1.99 32.85 -10.48
N ILE A 824 -1.86 34.17 -10.53
CA ILE A 824 -0.57 34.83 -10.45
C ILE A 824 -0.60 36.07 -9.55
N GLN A 825 0.47 36.21 -8.78
CA GLN A 825 0.80 37.44 -8.05
C GLN A 825 1.93 38.14 -8.80
N ALA A 826 1.62 39.14 -9.62
CA ALA A 826 2.61 39.87 -10.41
C ALA A 826 2.37 41.39 -10.37
N GLY A 827 2.26 41.93 -9.16
CA GLY A 827 2.10 43.37 -8.94
C GLY A 827 3.19 44.19 -9.63
N GLU A 828 2.79 45.23 -10.36
CA GLU A 828 3.67 46.13 -11.14
C GLU A 828 4.42 45.47 -12.30
N ARG A 829 4.05 44.23 -12.68
CA ARG A 829 4.55 43.54 -13.87
C ARG A 829 3.48 43.44 -14.95
N VAL A 830 3.95 43.26 -16.19
CA VAL A 830 3.13 43.03 -17.37
C VAL A 830 3.20 41.56 -17.73
N ILE A 831 2.05 40.95 -17.99
CA ILE A 831 1.95 39.57 -18.48
C ILE A 831 1.38 39.60 -19.89
N ASN A 832 2.00 38.87 -20.80
CA ASN A 832 1.52 38.70 -22.16
C ASN A 832 1.22 37.23 -22.44
N SER A 833 0.11 36.95 -23.10
CA SER A 833 -0.07 35.69 -23.82
C SER A 833 0.62 35.78 -25.17
N VAL A 834 1.28 34.69 -25.57
CA VAL A 834 2.15 34.66 -26.75
C VAL A 834 1.87 33.42 -27.57
N GLY A 835 1.48 33.61 -28.83
CA GLY A 835 1.33 32.54 -29.82
C GLY A 835 2.65 32.27 -30.55
N ARG A 836 2.84 31.04 -31.03
CA ARG A 836 3.91 30.73 -31.99
C ARG A 836 3.39 30.92 -33.42
N VAL A 837 4.22 31.48 -34.30
CA VAL A 837 3.95 31.58 -35.74
C VAL A 837 5.17 31.10 -36.49
N LEU A 838 4.97 30.32 -37.55
CA LEU A 838 6.08 29.90 -38.42
C LEU A 838 6.46 31.07 -39.34
N GLY A 839 7.66 31.63 -39.14
CA GLY A 839 8.16 32.70 -40.00
C GLY A 839 8.65 32.20 -41.36
N ASP A 840 8.95 33.12 -42.27
CA ASP A 840 9.36 32.85 -43.66
C ASP A 840 10.60 31.93 -43.79
N GLN A 841 11.41 31.84 -42.74
CA GLN A 841 12.61 30.99 -42.69
C GLN A 841 12.35 29.59 -42.11
N GLY A 842 11.08 29.24 -41.84
CA GLY A 842 10.71 27.96 -41.22
C GLY A 842 11.04 27.88 -39.72
N VAL A 843 11.29 29.01 -39.07
CA VAL A 843 11.58 29.10 -37.64
C VAL A 843 10.38 29.73 -36.93
N TYR A 844 10.00 29.19 -35.77
CA TYR A 844 8.94 29.76 -34.96
C TYR A 844 9.36 31.11 -34.35
N VAL A 845 8.48 32.10 -34.47
CA VAL A 845 8.62 33.44 -33.89
C VAL A 845 7.47 33.69 -32.90
N PRO A 846 7.74 34.28 -31.72
CA PRO A 846 6.70 34.66 -30.77
C PRO A 846 5.88 35.84 -31.30
N GLN A 847 4.56 35.80 -31.13
CA GLN A 847 3.63 36.91 -31.36
C GLN A 847 2.80 37.16 -30.11
N ILE A 848 2.84 38.38 -29.57
CA ILE A 848 2.00 38.78 -28.44
C ILE A 848 0.54 38.84 -28.90
N LEU A 849 -0.36 38.19 -28.16
CA LEU A 849 -1.78 38.11 -28.47
C LEU A 849 -2.61 38.99 -27.53
N ASP A 850 -2.29 38.96 -26.23
CA ASP A 850 -2.99 39.74 -25.21
C ASP A 850 -2.01 40.19 -24.11
N THR A 851 -2.37 41.24 -23.37
CA THR A 851 -1.55 41.87 -22.33
C THR A 851 -2.40 42.21 -21.09
N ARG A 852 -1.89 41.88 -19.90
CA ARG A 852 -2.44 42.24 -18.58
C ARG A 852 -1.40 43.03 -17.79
N LYS A 853 -1.85 44.04 -17.03
CA LYS A 853 -0.98 44.89 -16.20
C LYS A 853 -1.27 44.68 -14.71
N SER A 854 -0.22 44.44 -13.94
CA SER A 854 -0.23 44.24 -12.49
C SER A 854 -1.27 43.21 -11.99
N PRO A 855 -1.39 42.02 -12.61
CA PRO A 855 -2.39 41.05 -12.19
C PRO A 855 -2.09 40.49 -10.79
N ASN A 856 -3.15 40.25 -10.03
CA ASN A 856 -3.08 39.72 -8.67
C ASN A 856 -4.31 38.85 -8.41
N GLY A 857 -4.15 37.55 -8.67
CA GLY A 857 -5.20 36.53 -8.67
C GLY A 857 -5.30 35.83 -10.02
N GLN A 858 -6.47 35.26 -10.27
CA GLN A 858 -6.77 34.47 -11.46
C GLN A 858 -7.01 35.35 -12.70
N GLU A 859 -6.27 35.09 -13.78
CA GLU A 859 -6.39 35.74 -15.09
C GLU A 859 -6.64 34.70 -16.18
N GLU A 860 -7.51 35.03 -17.15
CA GLU A 860 -7.83 34.16 -18.28
C GLU A 860 -7.26 34.73 -19.59
N PHE A 861 -6.53 33.90 -20.32
CA PHE A 861 -5.98 34.18 -21.65
C PHE A 861 -6.58 33.24 -22.68
N ILE A 862 -7.23 33.80 -23.71
CA ILE A 862 -7.90 33.04 -24.76
C ILE A 862 -7.04 33.02 -26.01
N PHE A 863 -6.78 31.82 -26.54
CA PHE A 863 -6.13 31.58 -27.82
C PHE A 863 -7.19 31.01 -28.77
N ASP A 864 -7.66 31.79 -29.73
CA ASP A 864 -8.76 31.43 -30.64
C ASP A 864 -8.37 31.46 -32.13
N ASN A 865 -7.12 31.82 -32.44
CA ASN A 865 -6.56 31.75 -33.79
C ASN A 865 -5.90 30.38 -34.04
N PRO A 866 -6.40 29.55 -34.98
CA PRO A 866 -5.85 28.22 -35.27
C PRO A 866 -4.37 28.21 -35.68
N GLU A 867 -3.82 29.32 -36.21
CA GLU A 867 -2.41 29.43 -36.56
C GLU A 867 -1.47 29.22 -35.37
N HIS A 868 -1.92 29.56 -34.15
CA HIS A 868 -1.15 29.36 -32.91
C HIS A 868 -1.40 28.00 -32.24
N LEU A 869 -2.42 27.26 -32.70
CA LEU A 869 -2.93 26.03 -32.07
C LEU A 869 -2.60 24.76 -32.88
N VAL A 870 -1.62 24.84 -33.79
CA VAL A 870 -1.18 23.72 -34.61
C VAL A 870 -0.56 22.63 -33.73
N ILE A 871 -1.07 21.40 -33.87
CA ILE A 871 -0.55 20.21 -33.20
C ILE A 871 0.71 19.73 -33.93
N ASP A 872 1.78 19.44 -33.18
CA ASP A 872 3.01 18.88 -33.75
C ASP A 872 2.97 17.36 -33.94
N GLU A 873 4.07 16.78 -34.44
CA GLU A 873 4.23 15.34 -34.66
C GLU A 873 4.14 14.50 -33.38
N ASN A 874 4.35 15.10 -32.21
CA ASN A 874 4.28 14.46 -30.91
C ASN A 874 2.90 14.65 -30.23
N GLY A 875 1.94 15.30 -30.90
CA GLY A 875 0.61 15.59 -30.35
C GLY A 875 0.59 16.78 -29.39
N LEU A 876 1.55 17.70 -29.47
CA LEU A 876 1.69 18.85 -28.57
C LEU A 876 1.27 20.18 -29.24
N ILE A 877 0.66 21.06 -28.45
CA ILE A 877 0.51 22.49 -28.76
C ILE A 877 1.34 23.33 -27.78
N PHE A 878 1.70 24.55 -28.19
CA PHE A 878 2.63 25.40 -27.44
C PHE A 878 1.99 26.77 -27.20
N LEU A 879 1.72 27.08 -25.94
CA LEU A 879 1.07 28.32 -25.51
C LEU A 879 2.08 29.13 -24.68
N GLY A 880 2.41 30.33 -25.12
CA GLY A 880 3.43 31.16 -24.48
C GLY A 880 2.86 32.11 -23.43
N ILE A 881 3.60 32.28 -22.32
CA ILE A 881 3.37 33.30 -21.31
C ILE A 881 4.67 34.07 -21.12
N ASN A 882 4.61 35.40 -21.23
CA ASN A 882 5.75 36.28 -20.98
C ASN A 882 5.42 37.22 -19.82
N ILE A 883 6.23 37.18 -18.77
CA ILE A 883 6.10 37.99 -17.56
C ILE A 883 7.32 38.90 -17.47
N GLY A 884 7.11 40.21 -17.44
CA GLY A 884 8.21 41.16 -17.34
C GLY A 884 7.77 42.54 -16.86
N LEU A 885 8.68 43.50 -16.90
CA LEU A 885 8.33 44.90 -16.69
C LEU A 885 7.91 45.55 -18.02
N GLU A 886 7.12 46.61 -17.93
CA GLU A 886 6.86 47.44 -19.10
C GLU A 886 8.22 48.02 -19.60
N PRO A 887 8.58 47.79 -20.88
CA PRO A 887 9.87 48.22 -21.40
C PRO A 887 9.91 49.76 -21.47
N ILE A 888 10.96 50.36 -20.90
CA ILE A 888 11.19 51.81 -21.01
C ILE A 888 11.95 52.07 -22.32
N PRO A 889 11.44 52.92 -23.23
CA PRO A 889 12.12 53.20 -24.49
C PRO A 889 13.56 53.74 -24.26
N GLY A 890 14.55 53.04 -24.82
CA GLY A 890 15.97 53.40 -24.71
C GLY A 890 16.69 52.86 -23.47
N GLU A 891 16.02 52.08 -22.61
CA GLU A 891 16.65 51.39 -21.48
C GLU A 891 17.54 50.24 -21.98
N THR A 892 18.75 50.12 -21.41
CA THR A 892 19.65 48.98 -21.69
C THR A 892 19.23 47.76 -20.88
N GLU A 893 19.47 46.54 -21.38
CA GLU A 893 19.18 45.28 -20.67
C GLU A 893 19.71 45.24 -19.23
N ILE A 894 20.91 45.77 -18.97
CA ILE A 894 21.50 45.82 -17.62
C ILE A 894 20.68 46.73 -16.68
N ALA A 895 20.25 47.89 -17.17
CA ALA A 895 19.43 48.82 -16.39
C ALA A 895 18.05 48.23 -16.09
N GLN A 896 17.47 47.52 -17.06
CA GLN A 896 16.22 46.78 -16.88
C GLN A 896 16.40 45.66 -15.83
N ALA A 897 17.45 44.86 -15.93
CA ALA A 897 17.72 43.78 -14.98
C ALA A 897 17.95 44.28 -13.54
N GLU A 898 18.57 45.46 -13.35
CA GLU A 898 18.68 46.09 -12.04
C GLU A 898 17.31 46.52 -11.50
N ARG A 899 16.46 47.12 -12.35
CA ARG A 899 15.10 47.52 -11.96
C ARG A 899 14.22 46.33 -11.60
N GLU A 900 14.38 45.20 -12.28
CA GLU A 900 13.60 43.99 -12.03
C GLU A 900 13.78 43.40 -10.63
N LYS A 901 14.93 43.63 -9.99
CA LYS A 901 15.24 43.10 -8.64
C LYS A 901 14.26 43.55 -7.57
N ASP A 902 13.63 44.70 -7.75
CA ASP A 902 12.69 45.30 -6.80
C ASP A 902 11.25 44.80 -6.98
N TYR A 903 10.95 44.11 -8.08
CA TYR A 903 9.60 43.66 -8.42
C TYR A 903 9.51 42.15 -8.52
N PHE A 904 8.70 41.55 -7.66
CA PHE A 904 8.57 40.10 -7.56
C PHE A 904 7.28 39.60 -8.22
N TRP A 905 7.33 38.39 -8.76
CA TRP A 905 6.15 37.65 -9.17
C TRP A 905 6.21 36.20 -8.72
N LYS A 906 5.05 35.57 -8.63
CA LYS A 906 4.88 34.15 -8.36
C LYS A 906 3.62 33.65 -9.08
N ILE A 907 3.72 32.47 -9.72
CA ILE A 907 2.56 31.71 -10.18
C ILE A 907 2.18 30.75 -9.06
N ASN A 908 0.91 30.73 -8.70
CA ASN A 908 0.37 29.72 -7.80
C ASN A 908 -0.10 28.52 -8.61
N ASP A 909 -0.82 28.76 -9.72
CA ASP A 909 -1.36 27.70 -10.54
C ASP A 909 -1.60 28.10 -12.00
N VAL A 910 -1.66 27.10 -12.89
CA VAL A 910 -1.98 27.27 -14.32
C VAL A 910 -2.82 26.10 -14.81
N ASP A 911 -3.97 26.43 -15.38
CA ASP A 911 -4.89 25.50 -16.02
C ASP A 911 -4.98 25.74 -17.53
N VAL A 912 -5.16 24.67 -18.30
CA VAL A 912 -5.41 24.77 -19.74
C VAL A 912 -6.59 23.91 -20.15
N SER A 913 -7.62 24.51 -20.75
CA SER A 913 -8.70 23.77 -21.40
C SER A 913 -8.65 23.94 -22.92
N LEU A 914 -9.10 22.93 -23.66
CA LEU A 914 -9.03 22.88 -25.12
C LEU A 914 -10.41 22.63 -25.73
N GLU A 915 -10.73 23.36 -26.79
CA GLU A 915 -11.88 23.12 -27.65
C GLU A 915 -11.41 22.79 -29.06
N GLY A 916 -12.06 21.83 -29.72
CA GLY A 916 -11.68 21.44 -31.08
C GLY A 916 -12.71 20.57 -31.77
N THR A 917 -12.32 20.05 -32.93
CA THR A 917 -13.11 19.08 -33.70
C THR A 917 -12.23 17.91 -34.12
N VAL A 918 -12.72 16.68 -33.94
CA VAL A 918 -12.02 15.47 -34.42
C VAL A 918 -12.08 15.47 -35.95
N ASN A 919 -10.94 15.24 -36.60
CA ASN A 919 -10.87 15.26 -38.07
C ASN A 919 -11.68 14.10 -38.65
N ALA A 920 -12.52 14.40 -39.64
CA ALA A 920 -13.42 13.41 -40.26
C ALA A 920 -12.69 12.36 -41.12
N ASN A 921 -11.45 12.64 -41.54
CA ASN A 921 -10.57 11.71 -42.23
C ASN A 921 -9.19 11.71 -41.53
N PRO A 922 -8.60 10.52 -41.30
CA PRO A 922 -7.28 10.39 -40.69
C PRO A 922 -6.15 10.95 -41.55
#